data_AF-A0A1M5DYC6-F1
#
_entry.id   AF-A0A1M5DYC6-F1
#
_cell.length_a   1.000
_cell.length_b   1.000
_cell.length_c   1.000
_cell.angle_alpha   90.00
_cell.angle_beta   90.00
_cell.angle_gamma   90.00
#
_symmetry.space_group_name_H-M   'P 1'
#
loop_
_entity.id
_entity.type
_entity.pdbx_description
1 polymer ?
#
loop_
_entity_poly.entity_id
_entity_poly.type
_entity_poly.pdbx_seq_one_letter_code
_entity_poly.pdbx_strand_id
1 'polypeptide(L)'
;MKLRDWFVGVLSMVALHVSAFAVDTTLQQGSVIGGEVSGFLKKDKSPYLVNETLVVPEGKALVVEAGTEIYFNEGTGLDVRGGSLAVMGESHNPVVMTAAEEDKYWNGISITGNKSCETQGTHIKNAQFGYAVESGSLEVRDGVIKNAGRTAIYVRNASLAMMWTTIEDGRNVGVWAASGAKVEIDGSNLTKNKIALVAGENAVVNMKRVHLESNDVAILDFGNNNLKQRNSLIMDNVIGLVSKDIPPEEIRQALEDNKRPLANNMNDYTGMLGDEPRNPYANTEKFAGNQDDSADSVWSISGSVGVEMGYHKVLMRHNSSGQKYVSDKDTVLPRERYINYFQVPGFFTNWNANLLMKSPTGATMEFLLDASSDSWDNLKLYQLQASYTDDMQHLVLGDFYANGGEIYLSGMNAFGGLYELSLLKNAANIPTFVGTAFAGEMNAPKIQGKRNYDVYKDYIDDGEAEAQRIGAGGSIRWNMHRRFNGTLGFVASKDYLEDPFMRDGMSPETNTAKPLVTSRAFFADGNWLVYPGDIKLNGQVAVGGADTLNAAKIRAINQVFSDAGLDPSNFALLNKLMSNVNQVNSLSRAELDAIFGENAMMTPSEMRAELKNLLNKASKVAKTMETEDSRPSHGEFWGHEHWAFAGSYQWSNPTTSIEGFFRYVGAEYYSPGSEDLLQNTRMIGGNLKHKIYDFWNLGFGYTLNIENAAGEGNDYNVFGLGEGTQWGLTGADDDWLKKHEQDMVRTLYIHDGYLKNDFKLNEKVGLSFKYALNYRTRNTPQRLYTNYSASSGIYDDPWFDAIEGRSTLKLIEGSDTTVVDEDHWVQYYALADEDYLATQFEEKLMKHTLELGFSFKFPKNLLKVGATLVAFTDMSEFKQDDLISGFRFRNETYGILGYYFHGSDYLEQRYPISLTTTMDGFKNSVSLMPRYKVYNRNEMCEFEWSFLDNMNIELSRDFLELGLSGGLRQNFLSYEIEDKDYDEMELDIDASAKLRIHHTQALYTDWTIGSIFNYRPDNKADQYKDFYIIAAVNYDF
;
A
#
# COMPACT_ATOMS: atom_id res chain seq x y z
N MET A 1 45.67 5.47 -38.00
CA MET A 1 46.12 4.42 -38.94
C MET A 1 47.23 3.62 -38.27
N LYS A 2 46.97 2.32 -38.01
CA LYS A 2 47.87 1.16 -37.68
C LYS A 2 48.76 1.22 -36.41
N LEU A 3 48.47 0.43 -35.35
CA LEU A 3 48.74 -1.03 -35.11
C LEU A 3 50.23 -1.35 -34.89
N ARG A 4 50.70 -2.28 -34.05
CA ARG A 4 50.22 -3.11 -32.91
C ARG A 4 51.47 -3.92 -32.45
N ASP A 5 51.49 -4.37 -31.19
CA ASP A 5 51.93 -5.70 -30.72
C ASP A 5 53.40 -6.08 -30.34
N TRP A 6 53.54 -6.38 -29.04
CA TRP A 6 53.83 -7.69 -28.40
C TRP A 6 55.26 -8.19 -28.05
N PHE A 7 55.56 -8.18 -26.74
CA PHE A 7 55.59 -9.33 -25.77
C PHE A 7 56.69 -10.44 -25.74
N VAL A 8 57.15 -10.68 -24.48
CA VAL A 8 57.72 -11.88 -23.80
C VAL A 8 59.24 -12.15 -23.83
N GLY A 9 59.87 -12.20 -22.64
CA GLY A 9 60.47 -13.47 -22.17
C GLY A 9 61.89 -13.55 -21.56
N VAL A 10 61.97 -13.49 -20.22
CA VAL A 10 62.70 -14.38 -19.26
C VAL A 10 64.25 -14.46 -19.19
N LEU A 11 64.74 -14.16 -17.96
CA LEU A 11 65.92 -14.60 -17.17
C LEU A 11 67.04 -15.47 -17.78
N SER A 12 68.31 -15.14 -17.43
CA SER A 12 69.23 -15.98 -16.59
C SER A 12 70.62 -15.33 -16.32
N MET A 13 70.89 -15.06 -15.04
CA MET A 13 72.08 -15.37 -14.21
C MET A 13 73.56 -15.22 -14.68
N VAL A 14 74.31 -14.45 -13.84
CA VAL A 14 75.56 -14.79 -13.10
C VAL A 14 76.94 -14.23 -13.56
N ALA A 15 77.57 -13.54 -12.57
CA ALA A 15 78.99 -13.50 -12.16
C ALA A 15 79.92 -12.28 -12.46
N LEU A 16 80.17 -11.55 -11.36
CA LEU A 16 81.48 -11.19 -10.74
C LEU A 16 82.40 -10.14 -11.40
N HIS A 17 82.68 -9.06 -10.65
CA HIS A 17 84.00 -8.77 -10.03
C HIS A 17 83.86 -7.81 -8.83
N VAL A 18 84.67 -8.06 -7.80
CA VAL A 18 84.65 -7.52 -6.42
C VAL A 18 85.84 -6.58 -6.20
N SER A 19 85.67 -5.47 -5.45
CA SER A 19 86.60 -4.92 -4.41
C SER A 19 85.84 -3.78 -3.67
N ALA A 20 85.43 -3.87 -2.41
CA ALA A 20 86.17 -3.83 -1.13
C ALA A 20 86.34 -2.40 -0.53
N PHE A 21 86.08 -2.30 0.79
CA PHE A 21 86.15 -1.18 1.75
C PHE A 21 84.90 -0.26 1.78
N ALA A 22 84.20 -0.01 2.89
CA ALA A 22 84.44 -0.27 4.31
C ALA A 22 83.11 -0.52 5.04
N VAL A 23 83.19 -1.27 6.13
CA VAL A 23 82.10 -1.52 7.09
C VAL A 23 81.86 -0.25 7.88
N ASP A 24 80.62 0.25 7.87
CA ASP A 24 80.07 1.02 8.97
C ASP A 24 78.83 0.25 9.48
N THR A 25 79.05 -0.63 10.44
CA THR A 25 78.00 -1.27 11.21
C THR A 25 77.45 -0.24 12.19
N THR A 26 76.39 0.46 11.79
CA THR A 26 75.43 1.02 12.74
C THR A 26 74.18 0.16 12.70
N LEU A 27 73.94 -0.58 13.79
CA LEU A 27 72.61 -1.06 14.15
C LEU A 27 71.67 0.15 14.09
N GLN A 28 70.70 0.13 13.18
CA GLN A 28 69.66 1.15 13.12
C GLN A 28 68.88 1.10 14.43
N GLN A 29 69.12 2.07 15.30
CA GLN A 29 68.25 2.38 16.44
C GLN A 29 66.85 2.62 15.88
N GLY A 30 65.86 1.82 16.29
CA GLY A 30 64.46 2.05 15.93
C GLY A 30 64.02 3.47 16.27
N SER A 31 63.11 4.04 15.47
CA SER A 31 62.61 5.39 15.69
C SER A 31 61.68 5.39 16.89
N VAL A 32 62.08 6.05 17.99
CA VAL A 32 61.22 6.22 19.17
C VAL A 32 60.17 7.29 18.86
N ILE A 33 58.89 6.95 19.02
CA ILE A 33 57.74 7.82 18.75
C ILE A 33 56.73 7.82 19.92
N GLY A 34 55.93 8.87 20.01
CA GLY A 34 54.94 9.05 21.08
C GLY A 34 54.17 10.37 20.93
N GLY A 35 52.97 10.48 21.52
CA GLY A 35 52.14 11.69 21.49
C GLY A 35 51.33 11.87 20.20
N GLU A 36 50.98 13.11 19.86
CA GLU A 36 50.20 13.41 18.65
C GLU A 36 50.95 13.05 17.36
N VAL A 37 50.30 12.32 16.46
CA VAL A 37 50.89 11.83 15.21
C VAL A 37 49.94 12.04 14.02
N SER A 38 50.51 12.39 12.87
CA SER A 38 49.81 12.50 11.58
C SER A 38 50.81 12.37 10.42
N GLY A 39 50.31 12.11 9.21
CA GLY A 39 51.16 11.87 8.03
C GLY A 39 51.49 10.38 7.83
N PHE A 40 52.73 10.06 7.50
CA PHE A 40 53.15 8.70 7.11
C PHE A 40 54.13 8.09 8.10
N LEU A 41 53.83 6.88 8.58
CA LEU A 41 54.83 5.96 9.15
C LEU A 41 55.38 5.09 8.02
N LYS A 42 56.69 5.22 7.78
CA LYS A 42 57.37 4.68 6.61
C LYS A 42 58.20 3.46 6.95
N LYS A 43 58.28 2.52 5.99
CA LYS A 43 59.06 1.29 6.15
C LYS A 43 60.55 1.55 6.39
N ASP A 44 61.11 2.58 5.76
CA ASP A 44 62.55 2.93 5.86
C ASP A 44 62.99 3.41 7.25
N LYS A 45 62.03 3.74 8.12
CA LYS A 45 62.24 4.16 9.51
C LYS A 45 61.78 3.12 10.55
N SER A 46 61.32 1.96 10.07
CA SER A 46 60.95 0.81 10.88
C SER A 46 62.20 0.07 11.41
N PRO A 47 62.19 -0.53 12.61
CA PRO A 47 61.07 -0.62 13.55
C PRO A 47 60.82 0.68 14.32
N TYR A 48 59.55 0.95 14.62
CA TYR A 48 59.14 2.04 15.51
C TYR A 48 58.97 1.52 16.93
N LEU A 49 59.49 2.25 17.93
CA LEU A 49 59.26 1.96 19.34
C LEU A 49 58.34 3.05 19.93
N VAL A 50 57.17 2.65 20.39
CA VAL A 50 56.15 3.54 20.98
C VAL A 50 56.32 3.56 22.49
N ASN A 51 56.89 4.65 23.00
CA ASN A 51 57.11 4.84 24.45
C ASN A 51 55.98 5.63 25.12
N GLU A 52 55.13 6.30 24.33
CA GLU A 52 53.95 7.04 24.77
C GLU A 52 52.83 6.79 23.75
N THR A 53 51.57 6.73 24.18
CA THR A 53 50.42 6.48 23.30
C THR A 53 50.43 7.43 22.10
N LEU A 54 50.29 6.87 20.90
CA LEU A 54 50.14 7.62 19.66
C LEU A 54 48.71 8.13 19.56
N VAL A 55 48.52 9.43 19.40
CA VAL A 55 47.19 10.05 19.29
C VAL A 55 47.01 10.64 17.89
N VAL A 56 46.00 10.20 17.15
CA VAL A 56 45.59 10.82 15.88
C VAL A 56 44.41 11.75 16.19
N PRO A 57 44.62 13.07 16.31
CA PRO A 57 43.56 13.98 16.73
C PRO A 57 42.56 14.25 15.61
N GLU A 58 41.47 14.92 15.97
CA GLU A 58 40.36 15.24 15.08
C GLU A 58 40.83 16.00 13.83
N GLY A 59 40.34 15.59 12.66
CA GLY A 59 40.70 16.21 11.38
C GLY A 59 42.12 15.91 10.88
N LYS A 60 42.90 15.07 11.56
CA LYS A 60 44.19 14.57 11.07
C LYS A 60 44.08 13.15 10.51
N ALA A 61 45.06 12.76 9.70
CA ALA A 61 45.16 11.45 9.10
C ALA A 61 46.53 10.82 9.38
N LEU A 62 46.55 9.53 9.72
CA LEU A 62 47.75 8.71 9.84
C LEU A 62 47.69 7.59 8.81
N VAL A 63 48.76 7.44 8.02
CA VAL A 63 48.96 6.37 7.05
C VAL A 63 50.16 5.53 7.46
N VAL A 64 50.02 4.21 7.53
CA VAL A 64 51.12 3.29 7.85
C VAL A 64 51.45 2.45 6.61
N GLU A 65 52.68 2.54 6.12
CA GLU A 65 53.14 1.86 4.91
C GLU A 65 53.38 0.35 5.13
N ALA A 66 53.21 -0.44 4.07
CA ALA A 66 53.45 -1.88 4.05
C ALA A 66 54.83 -2.28 4.60
N GLY A 67 54.87 -3.35 5.39
CA GLY A 67 56.11 -3.88 5.98
C GLY A 67 56.67 -3.05 7.13
N THR A 68 55.90 -2.11 7.69
CA THR A 68 56.26 -1.38 8.90
C THR A 68 56.01 -2.24 10.14
N GLU A 69 57.02 -2.36 10.99
CA GLU A 69 56.95 -2.94 12.34
C GLU A 69 56.87 -1.83 13.40
N ILE A 70 55.91 -1.96 14.33
CA ILE A 70 55.67 -1.03 15.44
C ILE A 70 55.57 -1.84 16.74
N TYR A 71 56.45 -1.51 17.67
CA TYR A 71 56.56 -2.11 18.99
C TYR A 71 56.04 -1.14 20.06
N PHE A 72 55.08 -1.58 20.86
CA PHE A 72 54.42 -0.78 21.89
C PHE A 72 54.89 -1.19 23.28
N ASN A 73 55.37 -0.24 24.10
CA ASN A 73 55.62 -0.52 25.51
C ASN A 73 54.31 -0.84 26.24
N GLU A 74 54.43 -1.53 27.38
CA GLU A 74 53.29 -1.85 28.25
C GLU A 74 52.47 -0.58 28.57
N GLY A 75 51.15 -0.67 28.41
CA GLY A 75 50.23 0.44 28.66
C GLY A 75 50.19 1.56 27.59
N THR A 76 50.92 1.41 26.48
CA THR A 76 50.84 2.31 25.32
C THR A 76 49.95 1.75 24.21
N GLY A 77 49.54 2.58 23.25
CA GLY A 77 48.65 2.19 22.17
C GLY A 77 48.52 3.23 21.08
N LEU A 78 47.57 3.03 20.18
CA LEU A 78 47.22 3.94 19.10
C LEU A 78 45.78 4.39 19.27
N ASP A 79 45.55 5.68 19.47
CA ASP A 79 44.27 6.27 19.82
C ASP A 79 43.85 7.28 18.75
N VAL A 80 42.84 6.94 17.96
CA VAL A 80 42.27 7.77 16.90
C VAL A 80 41.06 8.51 17.47
N ARG A 81 41.22 9.82 17.73
CA ARG A 81 40.21 10.70 18.35
C ARG A 81 39.55 11.60 17.31
N GLY A 82 38.61 11.07 16.53
CA GLY A 82 37.96 11.79 15.44
C GLY A 82 38.84 12.05 14.21
N GLY A 83 40.06 11.47 14.20
CA GLY A 83 40.96 11.45 13.04
C GLY A 83 40.66 10.29 12.09
N SER A 84 41.52 10.07 11.09
CA SER A 84 41.46 8.93 10.17
C SER A 84 42.74 8.11 10.23
N LEU A 85 42.61 6.79 10.15
CA LEU A 85 43.70 5.83 10.12
C LEU A 85 43.60 4.97 8.87
N ALA A 86 44.68 4.87 8.11
CA ALA A 86 44.84 3.95 6.99
C ALA A 86 46.11 3.11 7.18
N VAL A 87 45.96 1.80 7.37
CA VAL A 87 47.11 0.87 7.44
C VAL A 87 47.15 0.04 6.17
N MET A 88 48.23 0.17 5.41
CA MET A 88 48.33 -0.35 4.04
C MET A 88 49.31 -1.52 3.94
N GLY A 89 49.05 -2.60 4.68
CA GLY A 89 49.82 -3.84 4.62
C GLY A 89 49.53 -4.66 3.36
N GLU A 90 50.54 -5.41 2.89
CA GLU A 90 50.41 -6.35 1.78
C GLU A 90 50.56 -7.79 2.28
N SER A 91 49.98 -8.77 1.59
CA SER A 91 50.03 -10.19 2.01
C SER A 91 51.45 -10.75 2.20
N HIS A 92 52.45 -10.20 1.48
CA HIS A 92 53.86 -10.58 1.59
C HIS A 92 54.68 -9.63 2.48
N ASN A 93 54.12 -8.47 2.84
CA ASN A 93 54.74 -7.43 3.67
C ASN A 93 53.68 -6.83 4.60
N PRO A 94 53.19 -7.59 5.60
CA PRO A 94 52.17 -7.11 6.51
C PRO A 94 52.73 -6.00 7.40
N VAL A 95 51.85 -5.15 7.93
CA VAL A 95 52.20 -4.21 9.00
C VAL A 95 52.09 -4.96 10.33
N VAL A 96 53.17 -5.01 11.10
CA VAL A 96 53.21 -5.74 12.38
C VAL A 96 53.10 -4.75 13.52
N MET A 97 52.10 -4.92 14.38
CA MET A 97 51.90 -4.13 15.61
C MET A 97 51.89 -5.08 16.80
N THR A 98 52.87 -4.93 17.70
CA THR A 98 53.01 -5.86 18.83
C THR A 98 53.59 -5.20 20.07
N ALA A 99 53.51 -5.88 21.22
CA ALA A 99 54.17 -5.42 22.43
C ALA A 99 55.69 -5.47 22.26
N ALA A 100 56.40 -4.48 22.82
CA ALA A 100 57.86 -4.44 22.83
C ALA A 100 58.49 -5.59 23.65
N GLU A 101 57.74 -6.10 24.63
CA GLU A 101 58.10 -7.23 25.48
C GLU A 101 57.14 -8.40 25.24
N GLU A 102 57.67 -9.61 25.03
CA GLU A 102 56.89 -10.78 24.58
C GLU A 102 55.81 -11.26 25.58
N ASP A 103 55.99 -10.98 26.87
CA ASP A 103 55.10 -11.36 27.98
C ASP A 103 54.18 -10.24 28.45
N LYS A 104 54.25 -9.06 27.82
CA LYS A 104 53.43 -7.89 28.13
C LYS A 104 52.34 -7.68 27.09
N TYR A 105 51.34 -6.91 27.49
CA TYR A 105 50.25 -6.49 26.61
C TYR A 105 50.28 -4.98 26.41
N TRP A 106 50.17 -4.53 25.16
CA TRP A 106 49.90 -3.13 24.84
C TRP A 106 48.39 -2.88 24.76
N ASN A 107 47.95 -1.63 24.78
CA ASN A 107 46.53 -1.30 24.90
C ASN A 107 45.71 -1.56 23.63
N GLY A 108 46.34 -1.64 22.46
CA GLY A 108 45.65 -1.82 21.19
C GLY A 108 45.40 -0.55 20.40
N ILE A 109 44.56 -0.69 19.37
CA ILE A 109 44.09 0.41 18.54
C ILE A 109 42.69 0.82 19.00
N SER A 110 42.52 2.08 19.37
CA SER A 110 41.24 2.67 19.74
C SER A 110 40.79 3.65 18.66
N ILE A 111 39.52 3.56 18.28
CA ILE A 111 38.89 4.39 17.27
C ILE A 111 37.64 4.99 17.87
N THR A 112 37.64 6.31 17.99
CA THR A 112 36.51 7.08 18.51
C THR A 112 36.13 8.18 17.53
N GLY A 113 34.83 8.47 17.42
CA GLY A 113 34.29 9.51 16.53
C GLY A 113 33.91 9.02 15.14
N ASN A 114 33.24 9.89 14.36
CA ASN A 114 32.46 9.51 13.18
C ASN A 114 33.25 9.23 11.89
N LYS A 115 34.58 9.33 11.89
CA LYS A 115 35.41 9.11 10.69
C LYS A 115 35.73 7.63 10.51
N SER A 116 35.65 7.18 9.26
CA SER A 116 36.00 5.80 8.89
C SER A 116 37.51 5.59 8.94
N CYS A 117 37.92 4.49 9.55
CA CYS A 117 39.30 4.00 9.53
C CYS A 117 39.38 2.70 8.73
N GLU A 118 40.49 2.48 8.06
CA GLU A 118 40.73 1.26 7.26
C GLU A 118 42.07 0.62 7.62
N THR A 119 42.08 -0.70 7.69
CA THR A 119 43.31 -1.48 7.89
C THR A 119 43.33 -2.67 6.95
N GLN A 120 44.43 -2.83 6.24
CA GLN A 120 44.69 -3.94 5.34
C GLN A 120 46.01 -4.62 5.72
N GLY A 121 46.07 -5.96 5.69
CA GLY A 121 47.30 -6.71 5.89
C GLY A 121 47.98 -6.45 7.25
N THR A 122 47.18 -6.30 8.31
CA THR A 122 47.66 -5.96 9.66
C THR A 122 47.83 -7.19 10.54
N HIS A 123 48.99 -7.33 11.17
CA HIS A 123 49.29 -8.38 12.15
C HIS A 123 49.38 -7.76 13.56
N ILE A 124 48.31 -7.89 14.34
CA ILE A 124 48.24 -7.43 15.73
C ILE A 124 48.51 -8.60 16.67
N LYS A 125 49.50 -8.44 17.56
CA LYS A 125 49.88 -9.48 18.53
C LYS A 125 50.02 -8.91 19.93
N ASN A 126 49.65 -9.69 20.94
CA ASN A 126 49.85 -9.35 22.36
C ASN A 126 49.20 -8.00 22.75
N ALA A 127 47.99 -7.72 22.26
CA ALA A 127 47.25 -6.50 22.58
C ALA A 127 46.14 -6.79 23.59
N GLN A 128 45.83 -5.87 24.51
CA GLN A 128 44.64 -5.96 25.37
C GLN A 128 43.38 -5.97 24.50
N PHE A 129 43.35 -5.04 23.55
CA PHE A 129 42.36 -4.91 22.48
C PHE A 129 43.09 -5.01 21.15
N GLY A 130 42.67 -5.84 20.21
CA GLY A 130 43.19 -5.66 18.84
C GLY A 130 42.70 -4.33 18.29
N TYR A 131 41.37 -4.18 18.25
CA TYR A 131 40.67 -2.94 17.96
C TYR A 131 39.56 -2.69 18.99
N ALA A 132 39.38 -1.44 19.40
CA ALA A 132 38.22 -0.95 20.15
C ALA A 132 37.58 0.19 19.36
N VAL A 133 36.36 0.00 18.88
CA VAL A 133 35.63 0.95 18.03
C VAL A 133 34.39 1.43 18.75
N GLU A 134 34.34 2.73 19.06
CA GLU A 134 33.24 3.35 19.80
C GLU A 134 32.74 4.59 19.06
N SER A 135 31.45 4.62 18.73
CA SER A 135 30.84 5.71 17.96
C SER A 135 31.53 6.03 16.62
N GLY A 136 32.17 5.03 15.99
CA GLY A 136 32.94 5.16 14.76
C GLY A 136 32.75 4.03 13.76
N SER A 137 33.63 3.98 12.75
CA SER A 137 33.58 2.96 11.68
C SER A 137 34.97 2.42 11.37
N LEU A 138 35.11 1.10 11.33
CA LEU A 138 36.36 0.41 10.99
C LEU A 138 36.13 -0.62 9.88
N GLU A 139 37.00 -0.59 8.88
CA GLU A 139 37.16 -1.67 7.91
C GLU A 139 38.48 -2.43 8.12
N VAL A 140 38.42 -3.76 8.20
CA VAL A 140 39.58 -4.65 8.34
C VAL A 140 39.61 -5.65 7.19
N ARG A 141 40.69 -5.67 6.41
CA ARG A 141 40.90 -6.64 5.33
C ARG A 141 42.23 -7.39 5.53
N ASP A 142 42.23 -8.70 5.32
CA ASP A 142 43.44 -9.53 5.40
C ASP A 142 44.21 -9.38 6.74
N GLY A 143 43.48 -9.19 7.84
CA GLY A 143 44.07 -8.99 9.18
C GLY A 143 44.38 -10.30 9.92
N VAL A 144 45.33 -10.26 10.85
CA VAL A 144 45.62 -11.34 11.80
C VAL A 144 45.70 -10.73 13.20
N ILE A 145 44.82 -11.14 14.10
CA ILE A 145 44.85 -10.74 15.52
C ILE A 145 45.12 -11.98 16.36
N LYS A 146 46.26 -12.01 17.05
CA LYS A 146 46.71 -13.17 17.82
C LYS A 146 46.97 -12.82 19.29
N ASN A 147 46.57 -13.72 20.19
CA ASN A 147 46.81 -13.62 21.63
C ASN A 147 46.31 -12.28 22.19
N ALA A 148 45.04 -11.96 21.96
CA ALA A 148 44.40 -10.79 22.56
C ALA A 148 44.12 -11.03 24.05
N GLY A 149 44.44 -10.05 24.90
CA GLY A 149 44.36 -10.14 26.35
C GLY A 149 42.92 -10.07 26.89
N ARG A 150 42.11 -9.15 26.36
CA ARG A 150 40.68 -9.01 26.70
C ARG A 150 39.76 -9.29 25.52
N THR A 151 40.01 -8.67 24.38
CA THR A 151 39.16 -8.88 23.20
C THR A 151 39.95 -8.60 21.93
N ALA A 152 39.74 -9.38 20.87
CA ALA A 152 40.41 -9.09 19.60
C ALA A 152 39.77 -7.85 18.95
N ILE A 153 38.44 -7.78 18.89
CA ILE A 153 37.71 -6.60 18.41
C ILE A 153 36.52 -6.31 19.32
N TYR A 154 36.42 -5.09 19.82
CA TYR A 154 35.28 -4.58 20.57
C TYR A 154 34.61 -3.45 19.80
N VAL A 155 33.28 -3.50 19.67
CA VAL A 155 32.48 -2.56 18.88
C VAL A 155 31.30 -2.09 19.73
N ARG A 156 31.14 -0.79 19.94
CA ARG A 156 30.03 -0.22 20.72
C ARG A 156 29.42 1.02 20.05
N ASN A 157 28.12 1.03 19.79
CA ASN A 157 27.43 2.08 19.02
C ASN A 157 28.18 2.46 17.73
N ALA A 158 28.83 1.48 17.10
CA ALA A 158 29.80 1.66 16.02
C ALA A 158 29.59 0.63 14.90
N SER A 159 30.30 0.79 13.79
CA SER A 159 30.28 -0.14 12.67
C SER A 159 31.64 -0.81 12.45
N LEU A 160 31.62 -2.11 12.16
CA LEU A 160 32.78 -2.92 11.79
C LEU A 160 32.45 -3.69 10.51
N ALA A 161 33.30 -3.59 9.50
CA ALA A 161 33.32 -4.49 8.36
C ALA A 161 34.66 -5.23 8.35
N MET A 162 34.64 -6.56 8.48
CA MET A 162 35.86 -7.37 8.46
C MET A 162 35.80 -8.44 7.37
N MET A 163 36.87 -8.55 6.59
CA MET A 163 37.01 -9.49 5.49
C MET A 163 38.35 -10.23 5.55
N TRP A 164 38.34 -11.54 5.27
CA TRP A 164 39.56 -12.37 5.20
C TRP A 164 40.48 -12.26 6.42
N THR A 165 39.89 -12.02 7.59
CA THR A 165 40.64 -11.78 8.82
C THR A 165 40.67 -13.04 9.68
N THR A 166 41.81 -13.28 10.34
CA THR A 166 41.98 -14.39 11.28
C THR A 166 42.14 -13.86 12.71
N ILE A 167 41.29 -14.34 13.62
CA ILE A 167 41.38 -14.09 15.06
C ILE A 167 41.68 -15.41 15.77
N GLU A 168 42.83 -15.50 16.42
CA GLU A 168 43.28 -16.74 17.04
C GLU A 168 43.92 -16.56 18.43
N ASP A 169 43.81 -17.63 19.24
CA ASP A 169 44.43 -17.74 20.56
C ASP A 169 44.02 -16.60 21.55
N GLY A 170 42.82 -16.04 21.42
CA GLY A 170 42.30 -14.99 22.29
C GLY A 170 41.95 -15.49 23.69
N ARG A 171 42.39 -14.78 24.74
CA ARG A 171 42.17 -15.19 26.15
C ARG A 171 40.74 -15.03 26.64
N ASN A 172 39.92 -14.25 25.95
CA ASN A 172 38.50 -14.05 26.27
C ASN A 172 37.67 -13.96 24.99
N VAL A 173 37.30 -12.77 24.50
CA VAL A 173 36.39 -12.65 23.34
C VAL A 173 37.14 -12.40 22.02
N GLY A 174 36.72 -13.04 20.93
CA GLY A 174 37.18 -12.70 19.58
C GLY A 174 36.58 -11.38 19.13
N VAL A 175 35.28 -11.38 18.81
CA VAL A 175 34.53 -10.17 18.43
C VAL A 175 33.41 -9.92 19.44
N TRP A 176 33.36 -8.72 20.02
CA TRP A 176 32.32 -8.30 20.94
C TRP A 176 31.56 -7.11 20.36
N ALA A 177 30.35 -7.37 19.86
CA ALA A 177 29.40 -6.35 19.41
C ALA A 177 28.50 -5.93 20.58
N ALA A 178 28.52 -4.68 20.99
CA ALA A 178 27.77 -4.16 22.13
C ALA A 178 26.94 -2.91 21.76
N SER A 179 25.85 -2.68 22.48
CA SER A 179 24.99 -1.49 22.41
C SER A 179 24.79 -0.97 20.98
N GLY A 180 23.90 -1.57 20.18
CA GLY A 180 23.56 -1.05 18.84
C GLY A 180 24.66 -1.18 17.77
N ALA A 181 25.74 -1.92 18.03
CA ALA A 181 26.82 -2.14 17.07
C ALA A 181 26.34 -2.81 15.76
N LYS A 182 26.93 -2.43 14.63
CA LYS A 182 26.70 -3.02 13.31
C LYS A 182 27.98 -3.74 12.85
N VAL A 183 27.96 -5.06 12.80
CA VAL A 183 29.12 -5.89 12.51
C VAL A 183 28.87 -6.76 11.28
N GLU A 184 29.72 -6.63 10.27
CA GLU A 184 29.74 -7.46 9.07
C GLU A 184 31.05 -8.25 9.03
N ILE A 185 30.94 -9.58 8.91
CA ILE A 185 32.08 -10.51 8.87
C ILE A 185 31.97 -11.37 7.62
N ASP A 186 32.95 -11.29 6.72
CA ASP A 186 33.00 -12.08 5.49
C ASP A 186 34.31 -12.87 5.35
N GLY A 187 34.23 -14.16 5.03
CA GLY A 187 35.41 -14.98 4.68
C GLY A 187 36.49 -15.06 5.76
N SER A 188 36.11 -14.94 7.04
CA SER A 188 37.03 -14.77 8.17
C SER A 188 37.01 -15.98 9.12
N ASN A 189 38.10 -16.17 9.88
CA ASN A 189 38.28 -17.32 10.77
C ASN A 189 38.45 -16.86 12.22
N LEU A 190 37.65 -17.38 13.14
CA LEU A 190 37.79 -17.14 14.58
C LEU A 190 38.00 -18.50 15.27
N THR A 191 39.23 -18.75 15.71
CA THR A 191 39.64 -20.07 16.21
C THR A 191 40.35 -20.03 17.56
N LYS A 192 40.15 -21.05 18.40
CA LYS A 192 40.83 -21.20 19.71
C LYS A 192 40.66 -20.00 20.65
N ASN A 193 39.51 -19.33 20.59
CA ASN A 193 39.12 -18.29 21.55
C ASN A 193 38.24 -18.89 22.65
N LYS A 194 38.22 -18.24 23.82
CA LYS A 194 37.27 -18.62 24.87
C LYS A 194 35.82 -18.36 24.41
N ILE A 195 35.56 -17.20 23.82
CA ILE A 195 34.30 -16.90 23.14
C ILE A 195 34.62 -16.31 21.77
N ALA A 196 34.14 -16.90 20.67
CA ALA A 196 34.48 -16.39 19.34
C ALA A 196 33.72 -15.07 19.06
N LEU A 197 32.40 -15.06 19.24
CA LEU A 197 31.54 -13.92 18.96
C LEU A 197 30.55 -13.66 20.09
N VAL A 198 30.43 -12.40 20.51
CA VAL A 198 29.39 -11.91 21.43
C VAL A 198 28.49 -10.94 20.68
N ALA A 199 27.19 -11.24 20.65
CA ALA A 199 26.15 -10.32 20.23
C ALA A 199 25.44 -9.76 21.47
N GLY A 200 25.84 -8.55 21.88
CA GLY A 200 25.22 -7.77 22.94
C GLY A 200 23.97 -7.05 22.46
N GLU A 201 23.16 -6.53 23.38
CA GLU A 201 21.81 -6.00 23.12
C GLU A 201 21.73 -4.97 21.96
N ASN A 202 20.70 -5.14 21.13
CA ASN A 202 20.40 -4.35 19.92
C ASN A 202 21.50 -4.41 18.83
N ALA A 203 22.46 -5.33 18.90
CA ALA A 203 23.48 -5.45 17.87
C ALA A 203 22.92 -6.08 16.58
N VAL A 204 23.47 -5.64 15.45
CA VAL A 204 23.25 -6.25 14.13
C VAL A 204 24.54 -6.93 13.72
N VAL A 205 24.52 -8.25 13.58
CA VAL A 205 25.69 -9.05 13.22
C VAL A 205 25.38 -9.93 12.01
N ASN A 206 26.06 -9.66 10.90
CA ASN A 206 25.91 -10.39 9.65
C ASN A 206 27.19 -11.18 9.35
N MET A 207 27.10 -12.51 9.36
CA MET A 207 28.21 -13.40 9.03
C MET A 207 28.01 -14.04 7.65
N LYS A 208 29.06 -14.06 6.84
CA LYS A 208 29.08 -14.72 5.54
C LYS A 208 30.38 -15.49 5.35
N ARG A 209 30.33 -16.80 5.06
CA ARG A 209 31.55 -17.61 4.86
C ARG A 209 32.53 -17.52 6.04
N VAL A 210 32.02 -17.45 7.27
CA VAL A 210 32.83 -17.32 8.49
C VAL A 210 33.06 -18.69 9.10
N HIS A 211 34.27 -18.99 9.55
CA HIS A 211 34.57 -20.23 10.27
C HIS A 211 34.78 -19.93 11.76
N LEU A 212 33.90 -20.47 12.61
CA LEU A 212 34.02 -20.45 14.07
C LEU A 212 34.39 -21.86 14.53
N GLU A 213 35.67 -22.10 14.81
CA GLU A 213 36.19 -23.46 15.03
C GLU A 213 37.03 -23.57 16.31
N SER A 214 36.89 -24.67 17.05
CA SER A 214 37.71 -24.98 18.22
C SER A 214 37.69 -23.91 19.33
N ASN A 215 36.56 -23.22 19.52
CA ASN A 215 36.35 -22.25 20.61
C ASN A 215 35.62 -22.92 21.80
N ASP A 216 35.71 -22.36 23.01
CA ASP A 216 34.88 -22.86 24.12
C ASP A 216 33.40 -22.52 23.86
N VAL A 217 33.12 -21.29 23.45
CA VAL A 217 31.81 -20.86 22.97
C VAL A 217 31.96 -20.20 21.60
N ALA A 218 31.26 -20.69 20.57
CA ALA A 218 31.31 -20.07 19.26
C ALA A 218 30.55 -18.74 19.25
N ILE A 219 29.29 -18.74 19.69
CA ILE A 219 28.46 -17.53 19.74
C ILE A 219 27.77 -17.41 21.09
N LEU A 220 27.81 -16.22 21.68
CA LEU A 220 27.05 -15.83 22.86
C LEU A 220 26.12 -14.65 22.50
N ASP A 221 24.81 -14.89 22.52
CA ASP A 221 23.80 -13.93 22.04
C ASP A 221 22.83 -13.52 23.16
N PHE A 222 22.93 -12.26 23.60
CA PHE A 222 22.16 -11.71 24.72
C PHE A 222 20.65 -11.60 24.46
N GLY A 223 20.18 -11.81 23.23
CA GLY A 223 18.78 -11.65 22.82
C GLY A 223 18.46 -10.23 22.32
N ASN A 224 17.34 -10.08 21.61
CA ASN A 224 16.95 -8.83 20.91
C ASN A 224 17.99 -8.31 19.90
N ASN A 225 18.72 -9.22 19.25
CA ASN A 225 19.74 -8.91 18.25
C ASN A 225 19.33 -9.40 16.86
N ASN A 226 19.88 -8.77 15.83
CA ASN A 226 19.73 -9.24 14.45
C ASN A 226 20.99 -10.00 14.04
N LEU A 227 21.04 -11.29 14.39
CA LEU A 227 22.14 -12.20 14.06
C LEU A 227 21.75 -13.05 12.84
N LYS A 228 22.52 -12.93 11.75
CA LYS A 228 22.31 -13.69 10.52
C LYS A 228 23.58 -14.41 10.09
N GLN A 229 23.42 -15.57 9.46
CA GLN A 229 24.55 -16.31 8.88
C GLN A 229 24.25 -16.79 7.46
N ARG A 230 25.26 -16.75 6.59
CA ARG A 230 25.19 -17.36 5.25
C ARG A 230 26.47 -18.11 4.91
N ASN A 231 26.35 -19.41 4.67
CA ASN A 231 27.46 -20.31 4.31
C ASN A 231 28.61 -20.27 5.32
N SER A 232 28.32 -19.99 6.60
CA SER A 232 29.30 -20.02 7.68
C SER A 232 29.36 -21.41 8.31
N LEU A 233 30.52 -21.77 8.86
CA LEU A 233 30.78 -23.05 9.51
C LEU A 233 31.00 -22.81 11.01
N ILE A 234 30.20 -23.47 11.85
CA ILE A 234 30.31 -23.39 13.31
C ILE A 234 30.52 -24.82 13.81
N MET A 235 31.76 -25.27 13.93
CA MET A 235 32.06 -26.69 14.21
C MET A 235 33.18 -26.85 15.22
N ASP A 236 33.27 -28.02 15.84
CA ASP A 236 34.31 -28.40 16.80
C ASP A 236 34.45 -27.46 18.02
N ASN A 237 33.43 -26.65 18.31
CA ASN A 237 33.38 -25.83 19.52
C ASN A 237 32.84 -26.67 20.70
N VAL A 238 33.20 -26.28 21.94
CA VAL A 238 32.61 -26.91 23.13
C VAL A 238 31.12 -26.60 23.20
N ILE A 239 30.73 -25.36 22.89
CA ILE A 239 29.33 -24.94 22.70
C ILE A 239 29.22 -24.14 21.41
N GLY A 240 28.26 -24.51 20.54
CA GLY A 240 27.99 -23.82 19.29
C GLY A 240 27.35 -22.45 19.51
N LEU A 241 26.21 -22.41 20.20
CA LEU A 241 25.51 -21.17 20.54
C LEU A 241 25.01 -21.19 21.99
N VAL A 242 25.14 -20.05 22.67
CA VAL A 242 24.44 -19.73 23.91
C VAL A 242 23.50 -18.56 23.63
N SER A 243 22.18 -18.76 23.76
CA SER A 243 21.18 -17.70 23.58
C SER A 243 19.98 -17.92 24.51
N LYS A 244 19.32 -16.82 24.92
CA LYS A 244 18.01 -16.89 25.60
C LYS A 244 16.89 -17.24 24.63
N ASP A 245 17.08 -16.91 23.34
CA ASP A 245 16.12 -17.14 22.28
C ASP A 245 16.50 -18.36 21.43
N ILE A 246 15.52 -18.89 20.70
CA ILE A 246 15.81 -19.97 19.74
C ILE A 246 16.49 -19.29 18.54
N PRO A 247 17.69 -19.71 18.12
CA PRO A 247 18.36 -19.14 16.96
C PRO A 247 17.52 -19.31 15.68
N PRO A 248 17.68 -18.40 14.70
CA PRO A 248 17.18 -18.60 13.34
C PRO A 248 17.57 -19.98 12.78
N GLU A 249 16.70 -20.57 11.95
CA GLU A 249 16.89 -21.89 11.35
C GLU A 249 18.25 -22.02 10.61
N GLU A 250 18.66 -20.95 9.94
CA GLU A 250 19.96 -20.87 9.28
C GLU A 250 21.12 -21.09 10.25
N ILE A 251 21.08 -20.53 11.46
CA ILE A 251 22.12 -20.75 12.46
C ILE A 251 22.00 -22.17 13.01
N ARG A 252 20.78 -22.66 13.28
CA ARG A 252 20.55 -23.99 13.87
C ARG A 252 21.17 -25.13 13.06
N GLN A 253 21.03 -25.08 11.72
CA GLN A 253 21.63 -26.06 10.82
C GLN A 253 23.16 -26.04 10.85
N ALA A 254 23.77 -24.89 11.14
CA ALA A 254 25.22 -24.73 11.21
C ALA A 254 25.83 -25.23 12.53
N LEU A 255 25.03 -25.62 13.53
CA LEU A 255 25.51 -25.95 14.88
C LEU A 255 25.72 -27.46 15.15
N GLU A 256 25.35 -28.34 14.22
CA GLU A 256 25.28 -29.79 14.47
C GLU A 256 26.62 -30.41 14.85
N ASP A 257 27.72 -29.92 14.29
CA ASP A 257 29.08 -30.44 14.47
C ASP A 257 29.80 -29.88 15.72
N ASN A 258 29.07 -29.40 16.73
CA ASN A 258 29.63 -28.94 18.01
C ASN A 258 29.37 -29.96 19.13
N LYS A 259 30.24 -30.01 20.15
CA LYS A 259 30.05 -30.93 21.31
C LYS A 259 28.71 -30.71 22.00
N ARG A 260 28.27 -29.44 22.08
CA ARG A 260 26.92 -29.04 22.45
C ARG A 260 26.43 -27.99 21.46
N PRO A 261 25.44 -28.28 20.59
CA PRO A 261 24.94 -27.32 19.62
C PRO A 261 24.37 -26.03 20.25
N LEU A 262 23.53 -26.17 21.28
CA LEU A 262 22.82 -25.04 21.91
C LEU A 262 22.79 -25.13 23.44
N ALA A 263 22.92 -23.99 24.12
CA ALA A 263 22.68 -23.82 25.56
C ALA A 263 21.81 -22.60 25.85
N ASN A 264 20.79 -22.76 26.71
CA ASN A 264 19.79 -21.70 26.97
C ASN A 264 19.99 -20.97 28.32
N ASN A 265 20.85 -21.50 29.19
CA ASN A 265 21.12 -20.94 30.52
C ASN A 265 22.18 -19.83 30.43
N MET A 266 21.78 -18.66 29.93
CA MET A 266 22.69 -17.53 29.69
C MET A 266 23.53 -17.17 30.93
N ASN A 267 22.93 -17.18 32.14
CA ASN A 267 23.59 -16.79 33.40
C ASN A 267 24.83 -17.65 33.75
N ASP A 268 24.87 -18.91 33.30
CA ASP A 268 26.01 -19.81 33.57
C ASP A 268 27.23 -19.42 32.72
N TYR A 269 27.03 -18.70 31.61
CA TYR A 269 28.05 -18.31 30.64
C TYR A 269 28.38 -16.81 30.65
N THR A 270 27.48 -15.94 31.14
CA THR A 270 27.78 -14.50 31.30
C THR A 270 28.92 -14.26 32.29
N GLY A 271 29.07 -15.12 33.30
CA GLY A 271 30.20 -15.06 34.23
C GLY A 271 31.57 -15.30 33.56
N MET A 272 31.59 -15.87 32.34
CA MET A 272 32.83 -16.11 31.59
C MET A 272 33.37 -14.86 30.88
N LEU A 273 32.50 -13.87 30.62
CA LEU A 273 32.85 -12.63 29.92
C LEU A 273 33.65 -11.65 30.78
N GLY A 274 33.35 -11.57 32.07
CA GLY A 274 33.80 -10.49 32.95
C GLY A 274 33.06 -9.16 32.70
N ASP A 275 33.54 -8.07 33.31
CA ASP A 275 33.02 -6.74 33.03
C ASP A 275 33.21 -6.37 31.55
N GLU A 276 32.23 -5.66 30.99
CA GLU A 276 32.32 -5.14 29.62
C GLU A 276 33.66 -4.40 29.44
N PRO A 277 34.40 -4.65 28.34
CA PRO A 277 35.71 -4.09 28.16
C PRO A 277 35.62 -2.56 28.09
N ARG A 278 36.34 -1.87 28.97
CA ARG A 278 36.47 -0.40 28.90
C ARG A 278 37.60 -0.07 27.95
N ASN A 279 37.30 0.68 26.89
CA ASN A 279 38.31 1.30 26.04
C ASN A 279 39.19 2.21 26.90
N PRO A 280 40.50 1.94 27.05
CA PRO A 280 41.38 2.67 27.97
C PRO A 280 41.58 4.14 27.57
N TYR A 281 41.21 4.49 26.34
CA TYR A 281 41.30 5.83 25.78
C TYR A 281 39.96 6.54 25.67
N ALA A 282 38.86 5.85 25.96
CA ALA A 282 37.55 6.49 26.07
C ALA A 282 37.53 7.38 27.31
N ASN A 283 37.50 8.68 27.09
CA ASN A 283 37.54 9.65 28.16
C ASN A 283 36.22 9.62 28.94
N THR A 284 36.16 8.90 30.06
CA THR A 284 34.96 8.80 30.91
C THR A 284 34.52 10.16 31.47
N GLU A 285 35.38 11.18 31.49
CA GLU A 285 35.01 12.54 31.90
C GLU A 285 34.33 13.37 30.80
N LYS A 286 34.40 12.95 29.52
CA LYS A 286 33.51 13.48 28.46
C LYS A 286 32.18 12.74 28.36
N PHE A 287 32.02 11.63 29.08
CA PHE A 287 30.80 10.81 29.06
C PHE A 287 30.08 10.69 30.42
N ALA A 288 30.67 11.20 31.51
CA ALA A 288 30.02 11.38 32.81
C ALA A 288 29.83 12.86 33.21
N GLY A 289 30.25 13.81 32.35
CA GLY A 289 30.12 15.26 32.53
C GLY A 289 29.10 15.94 31.61
N ASN A 290 28.19 15.18 30.99
CA ASN A 290 27.01 15.72 30.30
C ASN A 290 25.73 15.31 31.04
N GLN A 291 25.77 15.43 32.37
CA GLN A 291 24.57 15.64 33.15
C GLN A 291 24.64 17.10 33.65
N ASP A 292 23.80 17.90 33.01
CA ASP A 292 23.49 19.32 33.16
C ASP A 292 24.40 20.39 32.51
N ASP A 293 23.83 20.89 31.40
CA ASP A 293 23.89 22.21 30.80
C ASP A 293 25.04 22.61 29.85
N SER A 294 24.66 22.57 28.56
CA SER A 294 25.12 23.43 27.45
C SER A 294 26.42 23.07 26.72
N ALA A 295 26.36 21.98 25.94
CA ALA A 295 26.98 21.93 24.62
C ALA A 295 25.89 21.54 23.61
N ASP A 296 25.03 22.52 23.29
CA ASP A 296 24.07 22.54 22.19
C ASP A 296 23.38 21.19 21.89
N SER A 297 22.37 20.91 22.72
CA SER A 297 21.32 19.91 22.53
C SER A 297 20.44 20.26 21.33
N VAL A 298 21.01 20.26 20.13
CA VAL A 298 20.28 20.66 18.93
C VAL A 298 19.59 19.43 18.39
N TRP A 299 18.27 19.49 18.34
CA TRP A 299 17.46 18.57 17.56
C TRP A 299 18.01 18.52 16.13
N SER A 300 18.35 17.34 15.62
CA SER A 300 18.72 17.25 14.21
C SER A 300 17.46 17.44 13.39
N ILE A 301 17.43 18.47 12.55
CA ILE A 301 16.31 18.73 11.66
C ILE A 301 16.71 18.21 10.28
N SER A 302 15.87 17.37 9.72
CA SER A 302 15.97 16.91 8.34
C SER A 302 14.63 17.05 7.65
N GLY A 303 14.59 17.27 6.35
CA GLY A 303 13.32 17.43 5.65
C GLY A 303 13.45 18.02 4.26
N SER A 304 12.31 18.39 3.69
CA SER A 304 12.20 19.07 2.41
C SER A 304 11.14 20.16 2.49
N VAL A 305 11.42 21.33 1.95
CA VAL A 305 10.42 22.38 1.71
C VAL A 305 10.42 22.72 0.24
N GLY A 306 9.23 22.76 -0.35
CA GLY A 306 9.03 23.04 -1.76
C GLY A 306 7.93 24.07 -1.98
N VAL A 307 8.17 24.98 -2.91
CA VAL A 307 7.14 25.87 -3.44
C VAL A 307 7.09 25.70 -4.94
N GLU A 308 5.90 25.39 -5.44
CA GLU A 308 5.60 25.29 -6.85
C GLU A 308 4.71 26.47 -7.25
N MET A 309 5.01 27.05 -8.40
CA MET A 309 4.19 28.07 -9.04
C MET A 309 4.00 27.67 -10.50
N GLY A 310 2.78 27.73 -10.98
CA GLY A 310 2.49 27.39 -12.36
C GLY A 310 1.40 28.23 -12.97
N TYR A 311 1.22 28.04 -14.27
CA TYR A 311 0.18 28.70 -15.04
C TYR A 311 -0.43 27.72 -16.04
N HIS A 312 -1.75 27.54 -16.01
CA HIS A 312 -2.52 26.77 -16.98
C HIS A 312 -3.17 27.68 -18.03
N LYS A 313 -3.03 27.31 -19.31
CA LYS A 313 -3.72 27.94 -20.44
C LYS A 313 -4.66 26.93 -21.08
N VAL A 314 -5.89 26.89 -20.59
CA VAL A 314 -6.94 26.01 -21.08
C VAL A 314 -7.65 26.62 -22.30
N LEU A 315 -7.76 25.85 -23.38
CA LEU A 315 -8.35 26.24 -24.65
C LEU A 315 -9.41 25.21 -25.08
N MET A 316 -10.67 25.56 -24.86
CA MET A 316 -11.82 24.78 -25.37
C MET A 316 -11.98 24.94 -26.89
N ARG A 317 -12.60 23.95 -27.53
CA ARG A 317 -12.97 24.02 -28.96
C ARG A 317 -14.02 25.12 -29.21
N HIS A 318 -14.05 25.63 -30.44
CA HIS A 318 -15.11 26.55 -30.89
C HIS A 318 -16.33 25.76 -31.40
N ASN A 319 -17.53 26.26 -31.12
CA ASN A 319 -18.75 25.80 -31.75
C ASN A 319 -18.71 26.17 -33.25
N SER A 320 -18.19 25.24 -34.05
CA SER A 320 -18.12 25.35 -35.51
C SER A 320 -19.47 25.08 -36.20
N SER A 321 -20.49 24.62 -35.45
CA SER A 321 -21.82 24.43 -36.02
C SER A 321 -22.43 25.81 -36.30
N GLY A 322 -23.17 25.94 -37.39
CA GLY A 322 -23.92 27.16 -37.69
C GLY A 322 -25.11 27.40 -36.74
N GLN A 323 -25.26 26.55 -35.72
CA GLN A 323 -26.39 26.51 -34.80
C GLN A 323 -25.92 26.75 -33.35
N LYS A 324 -26.87 27.14 -32.49
CA LYS A 324 -26.61 27.27 -31.06
C LYS A 324 -26.49 25.87 -30.46
N TYR A 325 -25.50 25.68 -29.60
CA TYR A 325 -25.39 24.49 -28.76
C TYR A 325 -25.96 24.81 -27.39
N VAL A 326 -26.90 24.00 -26.90
CA VAL A 326 -27.53 24.17 -25.58
C VAL A 326 -27.18 22.95 -24.73
N SER A 327 -26.58 23.18 -23.57
CA SER A 327 -26.26 22.17 -22.57
C SER A 327 -26.87 22.63 -21.25
N ASP A 328 -27.92 21.95 -20.79
CA ASP A 328 -28.70 22.32 -19.61
C ASP A 328 -29.15 23.80 -19.62
N LYS A 329 -28.52 24.64 -18.78
CA LYS A 329 -28.81 26.07 -18.63
C LYS A 329 -27.94 26.96 -19.52
N ASP A 330 -26.91 26.40 -20.15
CA ASP A 330 -25.89 27.13 -20.88
C ASP A 330 -26.11 27.07 -22.40
N THR A 331 -25.95 28.22 -23.07
CA THR A 331 -26.08 28.33 -24.54
C THR A 331 -24.80 28.87 -25.15
N VAL A 332 -24.17 28.08 -26.01
CA VAL A 332 -22.96 28.45 -26.76
C VAL A 332 -23.33 28.85 -28.19
N LEU A 333 -23.09 30.12 -28.55
CA LEU A 333 -23.41 30.61 -29.90
C LEU A 333 -22.43 30.10 -30.96
N PRO A 334 -22.79 30.11 -32.25
CA PRO A 334 -21.85 29.82 -33.32
C PRO A 334 -20.57 30.69 -33.20
N ARG A 335 -19.41 30.05 -33.33
CA ARG A 335 -18.05 30.60 -33.18
C ARG A 335 -17.60 30.95 -31.77
N GLU A 336 -18.46 30.83 -30.75
CA GLU A 336 -18.02 30.90 -29.36
C GLU A 336 -17.32 29.61 -28.94
N ARG A 337 -16.56 29.66 -27.84
CA ARG A 337 -15.92 28.46 -27.28
C ARG A 337 -16.87 27.73 -26.35
N TYR A 338 -16.77 26.41 -26.32
CA TYR A 338 -17.43 25.62 -25.29
C TYR A 338 -16.94 25.99 -23.89
N ILE A 339 -17.75 25.68 -22.89
CA ILE A 339 -17.46 26.02 -21.50
C ILE A 339 -16.39 25.06 -20.97
N ASN A 340 -15.46 25.59 -20.18
CA ASN A 340 -14.40 24.80 -19.54
C ASN A 340 -14.86 24.30 -18.16
N TYR A 341 -14.88 22.99 -17.98
CA TYR A 341 -15.11 22.30 -16.71
C TYR A 341 -13.92 21.40 -16.29
N PHE A 342 -12.82 21.39 -17.05
CA PHE A 342 -11.76 20.39 -16.92
C PHE A 342 -10.59 20.82 -16.04
N GLN A 343 -10.16 22.09 -16.13
CA GLN A 343 -9.00 22.58 -15.40
C GLN A 343 -9.14 24.07 -15.07
N VAL A 344 -8.69 24.47 -13.88
CA VAL A 344 -8.68 25.88 -13.46
C VAL A 344 -7.64 26.65 -14.28
N PRO A 345 -8.05 27.61 -15.14
CA PRO A 345 -7.10 28.39 -15.93
C PRO A 345 -6.45 29.47 -15.06
N GLY A 346 -5.22 29.84 -15.40
CA GLY A 346 -4.49 30.92 -14.73
C GLY A 346 -3.39 30.43 -13.80
N PHE A 347 -2.99 31.29 -12.87
CA PHE A 347 -1.91 31.01 -11.92
C PHE A 347 -2.38 30.11 -10.79
N PHE A 348 -1.50 29.22 -10.37
CA PHE A 348 -1.65 28.43 -9.15
C PHE A 348 -0.32 28.37 -8.40
N THR A 349 -0.39 28.03 -7.12
CA THR A 349 0.78 27.73 -6.31
C THR A 349 0.51 26.53 -5.41
N ASN A 350 1.50 25.65 -5.29
CA ASN A 350 1.49 24.53 -4.35
C ASN A 350 2.63 24.71 -3.33
N TRP A 351 2.36 24.35 -2.09
CA TRP A 351 3.26 24.46 -0.96
C TRP A 351 3.38 23.09 -0.33
N ASN A 352 4.60 22.56 -0.27
CA ASN A 352 4.87 21.33 0.46
C ASN A 352 5.96 21.56 1.51
N ALA A 353 5.79 20.97 2.68
CA ALA A 353 6.81 20.92 3.70
C ALA A 353 6.76 19.58 4.41
N ASN A 354 7.91 18.93 4.55
CA ASN A 354 8.10 17.74 5.34
C ASN A 354 9.30 17.98 6.24
N LEU A 355 9.09 18.02 7.55
CA LEU A 355 10.12 18.27 8.54
C LEU A 355 10.13 17.11 9.52
N LEU A 356 11.33 16.61 9.83
CA LEU A 356 11.59 15.59 10.84
C LEU A 356 12.69 16.11 11.75
N MET A 357 12.33 16.43 12.98
CA MET A 357 13.25 16.80 14.04
C MET A 357 13.50 15.56 14.90
N LYS A 358 14.75 15.21 15.17
CA LYS A 358 15.11 14.12 16.10
C LYS A 358 15.93 14.66 17.25
N SER A 359 15.48 14.37 18.47
CA SER A 359 16.23 14.70 19.68
C SER A 359 17.42 13.72 19.85
N PRO A 360 18.45 14.10 20.62
CA PRO A 360 19.52 13.17 21.00
C PRO A 360 19.04 11.96 21.81
N THR A 361 17.86 12.04 22.44
CA THR A 361 17.26 10.96 23.23
C THR A 361 16.41 10.01 22.38
N GLY A 362 16.27 10.25 21.07
CA GLY A 362 15.49 9.43 20.16
C GLY A 362 14.03 9.87 19.97
N ALA A 363 13.60 10.95 20.64
CA ALA A 363 12.28 11.53 20.41
C ALA A 363 12.23 12.20 19.03
N THR A 364 11.08 12.15 18.36
CA THR A 364 10.88 12.75 17.04
C THR A 364 9.75 13.76 17.08
N MET A 365 9.87 14.82 16.29
CA MET A 365 8.77 15.71 15.92
C MET A 365 8.69 15.74 14.40
N GLU A 366 7.50 15.51 13.85
CA GLU A 366 7.29 15.58 12.40
C GLU A 366 6.27 16.67 12.08
N PHE A 367 6.47 17.37 10.98
CA PHE A 367 5.51 18.32 10.44
C PHE A 367 5.37 18.12 8.95
N LEU A 368 4.14 17.90 8.50
CA LEU A 368 3.77 17.72 7.10
C LEU A 368 2.75 18.78 6.72
N LEU A 369 2.97 19.43 5.59
CA LEU A 369 2.05 20.38 4.97
C LEU A 369 2.00 20.10 3.47
N ASP A 370 0.80 20.01 2.93
CA ASP A 370 0.51 20.07 1.50
C ASP A 370 -0.72 20.97 1.29
N ALA A 371 -0.52 22.06 0.55
CA ALA A 371 -1.56 23.05 0.29
C ALA A 371 -1.43 23.61 -1.14
N SER A 372 -2.56 23.94 -1.73
CA SER A 372 -2.62 24.64 -3.02
C SER A 372 -3.47 25.90 -2.96
N SER A 373 -3.24 26.80 -3.90
CA SER A 373 -3.99 28.03 -4.06
C SER A 373 -4.12 28.37 -5.53
N ASP A 374 -5.35 28.63 -5.97
CA ASP A 374 -5.67 29.09 -7.31
C ASP A 374 -6.90 30.03 -7.29
N SER A 375 -7.37 30.41 -8.47
CA SER A 375 -8.52 31.34 -8.61
C SER A 375 -9.89 30.75 -8.24
N TRP A 376 -10.02 29.41 -8.19
CA TRP A 376 -11.25 28.70 -7.88
C TRP A 376 -11.34 28.34 -6.40
N ASP A 377 -10.28 27.78 -5.83
CA ASP A 377 -10.26 27.25 -4.46
C ASP A 377 -9.72 28.27 -3.44
N ASN A 378 -9.02 29.31 -3.87
CA ASN A 378 -8.27 30.29 -3.07
C ASN A 378 -7.18 29.67 -2.18
N LEU A 379 -7.52 28.75 -1.28
CA LEU A 379 -6.60 27.95 -0.47
C LEU A 379 -7.27 26.60 -0.17
N LYS A 380 -6.68 25.52 -0.68
CA LYS A 380 -7.08 24.13 -0.41
C LYS A 380 -5.96 23.45 0.36
N LEU A 381 -6.26 22.98 1.56
CA LEU A 381 -5.35 22.20 2.40
C LEU A 381 -5.58 20.72 2.08
N TYR A 382 -4.55 20.03 1.56
CA TYR A 382 -4.63 18.60 1.29
C TYR A 382 -4.15 17.78 2.48
N GLN A 383 -3.09 18.25 3.14
CA GLN A 383 -2.54 17.60 4.32
C GLN A 383 -1.93 18.63 5.26
N LEU A 384 -2.19 18.49 6.56
CA LEU A 384 -1.52 19.19 7.63
C LEU A 384 -1.42 18.26 8.82
N GLN A 385 -0.20 17.87 9.18
CA GLN A 385 0.05 17.01 10.32
C GLN A 385 1.22 17.54 11.12
N ALA A 386 1.09 17.52 12.44
CA ALA A 386 2.20 17.68 13.36
C ALA A 386 2.20 16.48 14.32
N SER A 387 3.31 15.76 14.44
CA SER A 387 3.43 14.62 15.34
C SER A 387 4.62 14.76 16.29
N TYR A 388 4.52 14.12 17.45
CA TYR A 388 5.58 13.96 18.43
C TYR A 388 5.60 12.51 18.88
N THR A 389 6.77 11.88 18.88
CA THR A 389 6.96 10.50 19.34
C THR A 389 8.14 10.41 20.30
N ASP A 390 7.97 9.72 21.41
CA ASP A 390 9.06 9.28 22.28
C ASP A 390 8.84 7.84 22.79
N ASP A 391 9.67 7.42 23.74
CA ASP A 391 9.62 6.08 24.36
C ASP A 391 8.29 5.73 25.06
N MET A 392 7.51 6.74 25.44
CA MET A 392 6.26 6.60 26.20
C MET A 392 5.05 7.14 25.46
N GLN A 393 5.20 8.10 24.55
CA GLN A 393 4.08 8.86 24.00
C GLN A 393 4.17 9.00 22.49
N HIS A 394 3.02 8.99 21.84
CA HIS A 394 2.87 9.35 20.43
C HIS A 394 1.67 10.27 20.30
N LEU A 395 1.86 11.51 19.86
CA LEU A 395 0.82 12.51 19.67
C LEU A 395 0.81 12.94 18.21
N VAL A 396 -0.35 12.97 17.57
CA VAL A 396 -0.56 13.50 16.23
C VAL A 396 -1.67 14.54 16.29
N LEU A 397 -1.45 15.69 15.67
CA LEU A 397 -2.42 16.78 15.51
C LEU A 397 -2.57 17.09 14.01
N GLY A 398 -3.79 17.41 13.58
CA GLY A 398 -4.13 17.58 12.17
C GLY A 398 -4.57 16.26 11.54
N ASP A 399 -4.19 16.00 10.30
CA ASP A 399 -4.53 14.76 9.58
C ASP A 399 -3.84 13.57 10.23
N PHE A 400 -4.63 12.55 10.58
CA PHE A 400 -4.13 11.27 11.05
C PHE A 400 -4.93 10.13 10.43
N TYR A 401 -4.28 8.97 10.37
CA TYR A 401 -4.90 7.72 9.96
C TYR A 401 -4.93 6.76 11.14
N ALA A 402 -6.13 6.41 11.60
CA ALA A 402 -6.33 5.42 12.64
C ALA A 402 -6.69 4.07 12.02
N ASN A 403 -6.00 3.01 12.44
CA ASN A 403 -6.25 1.65 12.00
C ASN A 403 -6.19 0.65 13.18
N GLY A 404 -6.75 -0.53 12.96
CA GLY A 404 -6.88 -1.59 13.93
C GLY A 404 -7.27 -2.90 13.25
N GLY A 405 -8.36 -3.51 13.68
CA GLY A 405 -8.89 -4.75 13.11
C GLY A 405 -9.90 -4.50 12.00
N GLU A 406 -9.95 -5.41 11.04
CA GLU A 406 -10.78 -5.30 9.83
C GLU A 406 -12.28 -5.15 10.11
N ILE A 407 -12.79 -5.70 11.22
CA ILE A 407 -14.22 -5.63 11.52
C ILE A 407 -14.64 -4.36 12.25
N TYR A 408 -13.71 -3.58 12.81
CA TYR A 408 -14.07 -2.41 13.64
C TYR A 408 -13.30 -1.13 13.28
N LEU A 409 -12.06 -1.20 12.82
CA LEU A 409 -11.23 -0.06 12.45
C LEU A 409 -10.26 -0.45 11.32
N SER A 410 -10.79 -0.91 10.19
CA SER A 410 -10.01 -1.22 8.97
C SER A 410 -9.21 -0.02 8.47
N GLY A 411 -9.73 1.20 8.67
CA GLY A 411 -9.01 2.44 8.36
C GLY A 411 -9.92 3.65 8.50
N MET A 412 -9.41 4.70 9.13
CA MET A 412 -10.14 5.95 9.31
C MET A 412 -9.20 7.14 9.14
N ASN A 413 -9.43 7.94 8.10
CA ASN A 413 -8.81 9.26 7.97
C ASN A 413 -9.62 10.28 8.77
N ALA A 414 -8.94 11.13 9.53
CA ALA A 414 -9.59 12.24 10.20
C ALA A 414 -8.62 13.41 10.42
N PHE A 415 -9.16 14.63 10.42
CA PHE A 415 -8.45 15.83 10.84
C PHE A 415 -8.80 16.16 12.29
N GLY A 416 -7.84 16.02 13.21
CA GLY A 416 -8.07 16.23 14.65
C GLY A 416 -6.87 15.93 15.51
N GLY A 417 -7.00 15.02 16.47
CA GLY A 417 -5.91 14.59 17.35
C GLY A 417 -5.94 13.10 17.67
N LEU A 418 -4.77 12.48 17.73
CA LEU A 418 -4.54 11.10 18.15
C LEU A 418 -3.43 11.09 19.19
N TYR A 419 -3.63 10.35 20.29
CA TYR A 419 -2.66 10.21 21.35
C TYR A 419 -2.53 8.76 21.79
N GLU A 420 -1.29 8.29 21.90
CA GLU A 420 -0.95 6.97 22.42
C GLU A 420 0.01 7.10 23.62
N LEU A 421 -0.24 6.30 24.65
CA LEU A 421 0.57 6.23 25.86
C LEU A 421 1.00 4.78 26.09
N SER A 422 2.30 4.56 26.02
CA SER A 422 2.99 3.31 26.30
C SER A 422 3.50 3.28 27.74
N LEU A 423 3.02 2.31 28.53
CA LEU A 423 3.35 2.15 29.94
C LEU A 423 3.94 0.77 30.22
N LEU A 424 5.01 0.78 31.03
CA LEU A 424 5.78 -0.40 31.47
C LEU A 424 6.41 -1.14 30.29
N LYS A 425 7.60 -1.71 30.45
CA LYS A 425 8.20 -2.57 29.42
C LYS A 425 8.27 -4.00 29.92
N ASN A 426 7.90 -4.97 29.09
CA ASN A 426 8.01 -6.39 29.43
C ASN A 426 9.47 -6.87 29.25
N ALA A 427 9.74 -8.15 29.52
CA ALA A 427 11.09 -8.72 29.42
C ALA A 427 11.70 -8.69 27.99
N ALA A 428 10.89 -8.42 26.97
CA ALA A 428 11.33 -8.22 25.58
C ALA A 428 11.45 -6.74 25.21
N ASN A 429 11.44 -5.83 26.18
CA ASN A 429 11.46 -4.37 26.00
C ASN A 429 10.28 -3.80 25.20
N ILE A 430 9.17 -4.54 25.12
CA ILE A 430 7.92 -4.12 24.45
C ILE A 430 7.00 -3.47 25.50
N PRO A 431 6.33 -2.34 25.20
CA PRO A 431 5.35 -1.75 26.10
C PRO A 431 4.29 -2.75 26.55
N THR A 432 4.09 -2.94 27.85
CA THR A 432 3.11 -3.91 28.37
C THR A 432 1.68 -3.41 28.19
N PHE A 433 1.46 -2.11 28.38
CA PHE A 433 0.17 -1.46 28.16
C PHE A 433 0.33 -0.31 27.17
N VAL A 434 -0.55 -0.25 26.17
CA VAL A 434 -0.63 0.87 25.24
C VAL A 434 -2.06 1.37 25.22
N GLY A 435 -2.29 2.60 25.67
CA GLY A 435 -3.58 3.26 25.57
C GLY A 435 -3.60 4.21 24.38
N THR A 436 -4.59 4.11 23.51
CA THR A 436 -4.77 4.99 22.34
C THR A 436 -6.10 5.73 22.49
N ALA A 437 -6.14 7.01 22.15
CA ALA A 437 -7.36 7.81 22.05
C ALA A 437 -7.27 8.76 20.85
N PHE A 438 -8.37 8.95 20.13
CA PHE A 438 -8.41 9.86 18.99
C PHE A 438 -9.78 10.52 18.85
N ALA A 439 -9.80 11.70 18.23
CA ALA A 439 -11.03 12.38 17.80
C ALA A 439 -10.72 13.36 16.66
N GLY A 440 -11.60 13.46 15.66
CA GLY A 440 -11.41 14.36 14.52
C GLY A 440 -12.58 14.41 13.54
N GLU A 441 -12.53 15.38 12.64
CA GLU A 441 -13.42 15.50 11.47
C GLU A 441 -13.03 14.42 10.46
N MET A 442 -13.89 13.42 10.25
CA MET A 442 -13.69 12.39 9.24
C MET A 442 -13.97 12.93 7.84
N ASN A 443 -15.09 13.67 7.69
CA ASN A 443 -15.50 14.30 6.44
C ASN A 443 -15.93 15.75 6.69
N ALA A 444 -15.41 16.68 5.89
CA ALA A 444 -15.83 18.08 5.87
C ALA A 444 -17.22 18.22 5.22
N PRO A 445 -18.06 19.17 5.66
CA PRO A 445 -19.40 19.34 5.10
C PRO A 445 -19.37 19.90 3.67
N LYS A 446 -20.22 19.36 2.79
CA LYS A 446 -20.52 19.94 1.47
C LYS A 446 -21.80 20.75 1.56
N ILE A 447 -21.68 22.06 1.38
CA ILE A 447 -22.78 23.01 1.56
C ILE A 447 -23.39 23.37 0.21
N GLN A 448 -24.72 23.22 0.09
CA GLN A 448 -25.47 23.57 -1.12
C GLN A 448 -25.16 25.00 -1.60
N GLY A 449 -24.90 25.15 -2.90
CA GLY A 449 -24.58 26.40 -3.56
C GLY A 449 -23.14 26.91 -3.35
N LYS A 450 -22.30 26.20 -2.58
CA LYS A 450 -20.85 26.48 -2.54
C LYS A 450 -20.15 25.80 -3.71
N ARG A 451 -18.94 26.26 -4.00
CA ARG A 451 -18.07 25.69 -5.05
C ARG A 451 -17.74 24.24 -4.70
N ASN A 452 -17.79 23.37 -5.69
CA ASN A 452 -17.18 22.06 -5.58
C ASN A 452 -15.66 22.21 -5.71
N TYR A 453 -14.91 21.72 -4.72
CA TYR A 453 -13.44 21.79 -4.71
C TYR A 453 -12.78 20.78 -5.66
N ASP A 454 -13.53 19.79 -6.14
CA ASP A 454 -12.98 18.71 -6.95
C ASP A 454 -13.27 18.89 -8.45
N VAL A 455 -14.22 19.78 -8.80
CA VAL A 455 -14.64 20.02 -10.18
C VAL A 455 -14.72 21.54 -10.44
N TYR A 456 -14.01 22.01 -11.46
CA TYR A 456 -13.97 23.43 -11.80
C TYR A 456 -15.31 23.92 -12.37
N LYS A 457 -15.79 25.07 -11.88
CA LYS A 457 -17.10 25.68 -12.23
C LYS A 457 -18.32 24.86 -11.85
N ASP A 458 -18.14 23.88 -10.99
CA ASP A 458 -19.23 23.08 -10.45
C ASP A 458 -19.65 23.59 -9.06
N TYR A 459 -20.93 23.52 -8.75
CA TYR A 459 -21.50 24.00 -7.51
C TYR A 459 -22.35 22.91 -6.90
N ILE A 460 -22.23 22.72 -5.59
CA ILE A 460 -22.93 21.64 -4.87
C ILE A 460 -24.43 21.84 -5.00
N ASP A 461 -25.12 20.92 -5.66
CA ASP A 461 -26.56 20.98 -5.91
C ASP A 461 -27.39 20.34 -4.79
N ASP A 462 -28.72 20.44 -4.88
CA ASP A 462 -29.66 19.81 -3.94
C ASP A 462 -29.58 18.29 -4.03
N GLY A 463 -29.24 17.60 -2.93
CA GLY A 463 -28.96 16.16 -2.92
C GLY A 463 -27.48 15.79 -3.03
N GLU A 464 -26.58 16.74 -3.29
CA GLU A 464 -25.12 16.55 -3.23
C GLU A 464 -24.50 17.03 -1.92
N ALA A 465 -25.32 17.67 -1.06
CA ALA A 465 -24.88 18.16 0.23
C ALA A 465 -24.45 17.01 1.16
N GLU A 466 -23.44 17.24 1.98
CA GLU A 466 -22.90 16.26 2.92
C GLU A 466 -22.75 16.91 4.30
N ALA A 467 -23.18 16.20 5.34
CA ALA A 467 -23.00 16.64 6.72
C ALA A 467 -21.54 16.48 7.18
N GLN A 468 -21.12 17.30 8.15
CA GLN A 468 -19.83 17.11 8.80
C GLN A 468 -19.87 15.85 9.67
N ARG A 469 -18.94 14.92 9.48
CA ARG A 469 -18.82 13.72 10.31
C ARG A 469 -17.68 13.87 11.31
N ILE A 470 -17.98 13.78 12.60
CA ILE A 470 -16.95 13.71 13.66
C ILE A 470 -16.84 12.27 14.16
N GLY A 471 -15.63 11.72 14.15
CA GLY A 471 -15.29 10.41 14.68
C GLY A 471 -14.43 10.51 15.94
N ALA A 472 -14.63 9.60 16.89
CA ALA A 472 -13.80 9.47 18.07
C ALA A 472 -13.71 8.02 18.53
N GLY A 473 -12.61 7.65 19.18
CA GLY A 473 -12.41 6.30 19.67
C GLY A 473 -11.23 6.19 20.60
N GLY A 474 -11.08 5.00 21.17
CA GLY A 474 -9.93 4.68 22.00
C GLY A 474 -9.84 3.20 22.31
N SER A 475 -8.64 2.77 22.67
CA SER A 475 -8.35 1.37 22.95
C SER A 475 -7.26 1.20 23.98
N ILE A 476 -7.27 0.06 24.67
CA ILE A 476 -6.19 -0.39 25.53
C ILE A 476 -5.68 -1.71 24.97
N ARG A 477 -4.41 -1.75 24.60
CA ARG A 477 -3.69 -2.95 24.21
C ARG A 477 -2.85 -3.45 25.38
N TRP A 478 -2.90 -4.75 25.63
CA TRP A 478 -2.11 -5.44 26.65
C TRP A 478 -1.20 -6.51 26.02
N ASN A 479 0.11 -6.32 26.18
CA ASN A 479 1.17 -7.20 25.70
C ASN A 479 1.73 -8.07 26.85
N MET A 480 0.85 -8.81 27.55
CA MET A 480 1.19 -9.56 28.76
C MET A 480 2.26 -10.64 28.54
N HIS A 481 2.36 -11.19 27.33
CA HIS A 481 3.34 -12.22 26.98
C HIS A 481 3.87 -11.95 25.58
N ARG A 482 5.14 -12.27 25.30
CA ARG A 482 5.77 -12.06 23.97
C ARG A 482 5.09 -12.76 22.78
N ARG A 483 4.10 -13.61 23.05
CA ARG A 483 3.35 -14.43 22.07
C ARG A 483 1.84 -14.18 22.08
N PHE A 484 1.39 -13.26 22.92
CA PHE A 484 -0.02 -12.90 23.01
C PHE A 484 -0.14 -11.41 23.28
N ASN A 485 -0.90 -10.75 22.42
CA ASN A 485 -1.44 -9.44 22.72
C ASN A 485 -2.95 -9.47 22.51
N GLY A 486 -3.63 -8.55 23.18
CA GLY A 486 -5.02 -8.28 22.90
C GLY A 486 -5.31 -6.80 23.05
N THR A 487 -6.41 -6.38 22.45
CA THR A 487 -6.88 -5.01 22.51
C THR A 487 -8.35 -5.02 22.89
N LEU A 488 -8.76 -4.06 23.70
CA LEU A 488 -10.16 -3.70 23.90
C LEU A 488 -10.34 -2.24 23.55
N GLY A 489 -11.43 -1.89 22.88
CA GLY A 489 -11.67 -0.50 22.56
C GLY A 489 -13.10 -0.20 22.13
N PHE A 490 -13.29 1.06 21.77
CA PHE A 490 -14.53 1.55 21.21
C PHE A 490 -14.24 2.58 20.12
N VAL A 491 -15.16 2.72 19.19
CA VAL A 491 -15.13 3.76 18.16
C VAL A 491 -16.56 4.23 17.90
N ALA A 492 -16.74 5.53 17.67
CA ALA A 492 -18.04 6.15 17.47
C ALA A 492 -17.93 7.30 16.48
N SER A 493 -19.03 7.59 15.77
CA SER A 493 -19.14 8.78 14.93
C SER A 493 -20.51 9.43 15.03
N LYS A 494 -20.56 10.70 14.66
CA LYS A 494 -21.81 11.46 14.55
C LYS A 494 -21.75 12.46 13.40
N ASP A 495 -22.83 12.50 12.63
CA ASP A 495 -23.04 13.48 11.57
C ASP A 495 -23.74 14.74 12.11
N TYR A 496 -23.22 15.91 11.72
CA TYR A 496 -23.69 17.24 12.10
C TYR A 496 -24.06 18.04 10.85
N LEU A 497 -25.32 18.47 10.75
CA LEU A 497 -25.84 19.26 9.64
C LEU A 497 -26.07 20.74 10.04
N GLU A 498 -26.80 20.98 11.14
CA GLU A 498 -27.16 22.33 11.59
C GLU A 498 -26.01 23.07 12.29
N ASP A 499 -25.34 22.43 13.24
CA ASP A 499 -24.28 23.03 14.07
C ASP A 499 -22.97 22.23 13.96
N PRO A 500 -22.33 22.20 12.77
CA PRO A 500 -21.05 21.53 12.60
C PRO A 500 -19.94 22.29 13.35
N PHE A 501 -19.02 21.55 13.94
CA PHE A 501 -17.92 22.09 14.73
C PHE A 501 -16.96 22.89 13.84
N MET A 502 -16.79 24.18 14.13
CA MET A 502 -15.86 25.08 13.43
C MET A 502 -16.10 25.19 11.91
N ARG A 503 -17.33 24.88 11.44
CA ARG A 503 -17.76 24.97 10.04
C ARG A 503 -19.10 25.70 9.95
N ASP A 504 -19.49 26.07 8.74
CA ASP A 504 -20.81 26.63 8.46
C ASP A 504 -21.85 25.50 8.42
N GLY A 505 -23.00 25.70 9.07
CA GLY A 505 -24.12 24.78 9.07
C GLY A 505 -25.04 24.88 7.86
N MET A 506 -25.95 23.92 7.74
CA MET A 506 -27.00 23.83 6.72
C MET A 506 -28.39 23.72 7.33
N SER A 507 -29.43 23.97 6.53
CA SER A 507 -30.81 23.77 6.97
C SER A 507 -31.06 22.29 7.28
N PRO A 508 -31.83 21.95 8.34
CA PRO A 508 -32.26 20.58 8.59
C PRO A 508 -33.09 19.96 7.46
N GLU A 509 -33.67 20.80 6.59
CA GLU A 509 -34.46 20.38 5.43
C GLU A 509 -33.60 20.10 4.19
N THR A 510 -32.28 20.27 4.26
CA THR A 510 -31.36 20.07 3.13
C THR A 510 -31.31 18.59 2.75
N ASN A 511 -31.52 18.27 1.47
CA ASN A 511 -31.35 16.91 1.01
C ASN A 511 -29.86 16.58 0.92
N THR A 512 -29.46 15.50 1.60
CA THR A 512 -28.05 15.08 1.68
C THR A 512 -27.80 13.88 0.79
N ALA A 513 -26.61 13.81 0.19
CA ALA A 513 -26.20 12.69 -0.66
C ALA A 513 -26.18 11.36 0.11
N LYS A 514 -25.90 11.44 1.42
CA LYS A 514 -25.91 10.31 2.34
C LYS A 514 -26.81 10.62 3.53
N PRO A 515 -27.59 9.64 4.01
CA PRO A 515 -28.40 9.85 5.20
C PRO A 515 -27.51 10.13 6.41
N LEU A 516 -28.02 10.94 7.34
CA LEU A 516 -27.33 11.23 8.60
C LEU A 516 -27.26 9.97 9.46
N VAL A 517 -26.07 9.63 9.92
CA VAL A 517 -25.81 8.45 10.76
C VAL A 517 -25.11 8.86 12.05
N THR A 518 -25.53 8.25 13.16
CA THR A 518 -24.75 8.23 14.41
C THR A 518 -24.42 6.78 14.72
N SER A 519 -23.17 6.48 15.03
CA SER A 519 -22.74 5.10 15.20
C SER A 519 -21.80 4.86 16.37
N ARG A 520 -21.80 3.63 16.88
CA ARG A 520 -20.96 3.19 18.00
C ARG A 520 -20.64 1.72 17.85
N ALA A 521 -19.38 1.36 18.07
CA ALA A 521 -18.92 -0.02 18.12
C ALA A 521 -17.93 -0.22 19.28
N PHE A 522 -18.08 -1.33 19.98
CA PHE A 522 -17.11 -1.87 20.93
C PHE A 522 -16.43 -3.07 20.29
N PHE A 523 -15.14 -3.25 20.59
CA PHE A 523 -14.38 -4.33 20.00
C PHE A 523 -13.37 -4.93 20.96
N ALA A 524 -13.00 -6.17 20.65
CA ALA A 524 -11.88 -6.88 21.21
C ALA A 524 -11.13 -7.60 20.09
N ASP A 525 -9.81 -7.59 20.14
CA ASP A 525 -8.98 -8.42 19.28
C ASP A 525 -7.87 -9.12 20.07
N GLY A 526 -7.34 -10.20 19.49
CA GLY A 526 -6.24 -10.96 20.05
C GLY A 526 -5.37 -11.52 18.95
N ASN A 527 -4.05 -11.46 19.17
CA ASN A 527 -3.07 -12.12 18.31
C ASN A 527 -2.30 -13.15 19.13
N TRP A 528 -2.26 -14.39 18.65
CA TRP A 528 -1.53 -15.48 19.27
C TRP A 528 -0.45 -16.02 18.34
N LEU A 529 0.72 -16.29 18.92
CA LEU A 529 1.81 -17.03 18.29
C LEU A 529 1.96 -18.39 18.99
N VAL A 530 1.54 -19.47 18.33
CA VAL A 530 1.46 -20.82 18.92
C VAL A 530 2.74 -21.62 18.62
N TYR A 531 3.08 -22.61 19.45
CA TYR A 531 4.24 -23.51 19.27
C TYR A 531 3.77 -24.99 19.27
N PRO A 532 4.41 -25.92 18.52
CA PRO A 532 5.55 -25.73 17.61
C PRO A 532 5.14 -25.23 16.22
N GLY A 533 5.85 -24.21 15.71
CA GLY A 533 5.72 -23.73 14.32
C GLY A 533 5.14 -22.33 14.22
N ASP A 534 5.48 -21.61 13.16
CA ASP A 534 5.14 -20.23 12.80
C ASP A 534 3.63 -20.01 12.54
N ILE A 535 2.80 -20.47 13.47
CA ILE A 535 1.35 -20.33 13.45
C ILE A 535 0.99 -19.01 14.10
N LYS A 536 0.49 -18.09 13.29
CA LYS A 536 -0.14 -16.85 13.75
C LYS A 536 -1.64 -17.03 13.69
N LEU A 537 -2.29 -16.77 14.81
CA LEU A 537 -3.74 -16.70 14.91
C LEU A 537 -4.12 -15.26 15.23
N ASN A 538 -5.10 -14.74 14.51
CA ASN A 538 -5.78 -13.51 14.87
C ASN A 538 -7.26 -13.82 15.09
N GLY A 539 -7.86 -13.20 16.10
CA GLY A 539 -9.26 -13.31 16.40
C GLY A 539 -9.80 -11.94 16.80
N GLN A 540 -10.94 -11.58 16.23
CA GLN A 540 -11.58 -10.28 16.42
C GLN A 540 -13.05 -10.51 16.72
N VAL A 541 -13.59 -9.72 17.65
CA VAL A 541 -15.01 -9.64 17.94
C VAL A 541 -15.39 -8.18 18.12
N ALA A 542 -16.52 -7.78 17.58
CA ALA A 542 -17.07 -6.46 17.77
C ALA A 542 -18.58 -6.52 17.92
N VAL A 543 -19.13 -5.56 18.66
CA VAL A 543 -20.56 -5.32 18.78
C VAL A 543 -20.80 -3.84 18.51
N GLY A 544 -21.72 -3.52 17.62
CA GLY A 544 -21.89 -2.15 17.17
C GLY A 544 -23.17 -1.96 16.40
N GLY A 545 -23.55 -0.71 16.22
CA GLY A 545 -24.75 -0.34 15.50
C GLY A 545 -24.73 1.13 15.13
N ALA A 546 -25.63 1.46 14.22
CA ALA A 546 -25.87 2.81 13.77
C ALA A 546 -27.34 3.17 14.01
N ASP A 547 -27.59 4.40 14.46
CA ASP A 547 -28.90 5.01 14.34
C ASP A 547 -29.09 5.44 12.89
N THR A 548 -29.58 4.51 12.08
CA THR A 548 -29.92 4.72 10.67
C THR A 548 -31.39 5.07 10.49
N LEU A 549 -32.11 5.48 11.54
CA LEU A 549 -33.57 5.72 11.46
C LEU A 549 -33.93 6.70 10.34
N ASN A 550 -33.14 7.76 10.17
CA ASN A 550 -33.35 8.71 9.09
C ASN A 550 -33.16 8.05 7.70
N ALA A 551 -32.14 7.19 7.55
CA ALA A 551 -31.91 6.42 6.34
C ALA A 551 -33.02 5.40 6.04
N ALA A 552 -33.47 4.66 7.05
CA ALA A 552 -34.53 3.66 6.94
C ALA A 552 -35.87 4.32 6.59
N LYS A 553 -36.17 5.45 7.23
CA LYS A 553 -37.33 6.29 6.93
C LYS A 553 -37.32 6.81 5.49
N ILE A 554 -36.18 7.35 5.02
CA ILE A 554 -36.03 7.80 3.62
C ILE A 554 -36.20 6.63 2.65
N ARG A 555 -35.58 5.47 2.92
CA ARG A 555 -35.74 4.26 2.09
C ARG A 555 -37.20 3.81 2.02
N ALA A 556 -37.90 3.75 3.15
CA ALA A 556 -39.31 3.36 3.20
C ALA A 556 -40.23 4.35 2.49
N ILE A 557 -39.93 5.65 2.58
CA ILE A 557 -40.61 6.69 1.80
C ILE A 557 -40.38 6.48 0.30
N ASN A 558 -39.12 6.33 -0.11
CA ASN A 558 -38.73 6.14 -1.50
C ASN A 558 -39.35 4.84 -2.06
N GLN A 559 -39.51 3.79 -1.25
CA GLN A 559 -40.20 2.57 -1.65
C GLN A 559 -41.65 2.83 -2.06
N VAL A 560 -42.38 3.68 -1.31
CA VAL A 560 -43.76 4.06 -1.67
C VAL A 560 -43.82 4.73 -3.05
N PHE A 561 -42.79 5.51 -3.41
CA PHE A 561 -42.70 6.16 -4.72
C PHE A 561 -42.28 5.19 -5.82
N SER A 562 -41.32 4.30 -5.53
CA SER A 562 -40.87 3.26 -6.45
C SER A 562 -41.97 2.25 -6.78
N ASP A 563 -42.74 1.80 -5.77
CA ASP A 563 -43.89 0.91 -5.95
C ASP A 563 -45.01 1.55 -6.80
N ALA A 564 -45.06 2.88 -6.81
CA ALA A 564 -45.98 3.66 -7.65
C ALA A 564 -45.41 3.92 -9.06
N GLY A 565 -44.23 3.39 -9.39
CA GLY A 565 -43.58 3.53 -10.69
C GLY A 565 -43.00 4.93 -10.95
N LEU A 566 -42.75 5.73 -9.91
CA LEU A 566 -42.16 7.06 -10.06
C LEU A 566 -40.64 6.98 -10.24
N ASP A 567 -40.10 7.85 -11.08
CA ASP A 567 -38.67 7.90 -11.38
C ASP A 567 -37.84 8.31 -10.14
N PRO A 568 -36.77 7.57 -9.78
CA PRO A 568 -35.87 7.89 -8.67
C PRO A 568 -35.27 9.30 -8.71
N SER A 569 -35.08 9.88 -9.90
CA SER A 569 -34.57 11.25 -10.09
C SER A 569 -35.47 12.30 -9.45
N ASN A 570 -36.76 11.99 -9.25
CA ASN A 570 -37.72 12.87 -8.60
C ASN A 570 -37.80 12.69 -7.08
N PHE A 571 -37.14 11.69 -6.48
CA PHE A 571 -37.32 11.38 -5.05
C PHE A 571 -36.92 12.54 -4.14
N ALA A 572 -35.90 13.31 -4.49
CA ALA A 572 -35.51 14.52 -3.77
C ALA A 572 -36.64 15.57 -3.75
N LEU A 573 -37.22 15.85 -4.93
CA LEU A 573 -38.35 16.76 -5.08
C LEU A 573 -39.58 16.25 -4.33
N LEU A 574 -39.88 14.95 -4.41
CA LEU A 574 -41.00 14.32 -3.71
C LEU A 574 -40.85 14.43 -2.20
N ASN A 575 -39.66 14.13 -1.66
CA ASN A 575 -39.34 14.29 -0.24
C ASN A 575 -39.51 15.74 0.23
N LYS A 576 -39.10 16.73 -0.60
CA LYS A 576 -39.35 18.15 -0.33
C LYS A 576 -40.83 18.49 -0.33
N LEU A 577 -41.60 18.03 -1.31
CA LEU A 577 -43.05 18.24 -1.39
C LEU A 577 -43.81 17.57 -0.22
N MET A 578 -43.28 16.48 0.35
CA MET A 578 -43.85 15.86 1.55
C MET A 578 -43.82 16.79 2.77
N SER A 579 -42.78 17.63 2.91
CA SER A 579 -42.66 18.59 4.01
C SER A 579 -43.78 19.65 3.97
N ASN A 580 -44.25 19.99 2.76
CA ASN A 580 -45.34 20.91 2.54
C ASN A 580 -46.17 20.53 1.29
N VAL A 581 -47.11 19.60 1.48
CA VAL A 581 -47.95 19.02 0.41
C VAL A 581 -48.75 20.08 -0.37
N ASN A 582 -48.95 21.28 0.18
CA ASN A 582 -49.65 22.36 -0.52
C ASN A 582 -48.86 22.91 -1.72
N GLN A 583 -47.52 22.74 -1.75
CA GLN A 583 -46.67 23.13 -2.87
C GLN A 583 -46.95 22.33 -4.15
N VAL A 584 -47.62 21.18 -4.06
CA VAL A 584 -48.09 20.43 -5.24
C VAL A 584 -49.01 21.28 -6.12
N ASN A 585 -49.74 22.25 -5.53
CA ASN A 585 -50.63 23.13 -6.30
C ASN A 585 -49.89 24.13 -7.18
N SER A 586 -48.65 24.47 -6.83
CA SER A 586 -47.81 25.40 -7.60
C SER A 586 -47.02 24.73 -8.73
N LEU A 587 -47.01 23.39 -8.81
CA LEU A 587 -46.32 22.67 -9.87
C LEU A 587 -46.98 22.96 -11.23
N SER A 588 -46.13 23.31 -12.19
CA SER A 588 -46.47 23.47 -13.61
C SER A 588 -46.82 22.12 -14.24
N ARG A 589 -47.39 22.17 -15.46
CA ARG A 589 -47.71 20.95 -16.22
C ARG A 589 -46.44 20.14 -16.50
N ALA A 590 -45.37 20.79 -16.94
CA ALA A 590 -44.11 20.14 -17.28
C ALA A 590 -43.47 19.45 -16.06
N GLU A 591 -43.55 20.04 -14.86
CA GLU A 591 -43.04 19.42 -13.63
C GLU A 591 -43.87 18.19 -13.21
N LEU A 592 -45.18 18.20 -13.45
CA LEU A 592 -46.03 17.03 -13.19
C LEU A 592 -45.76 15.91 -14.19
N ASP A 593 -45.61 16.24 -15.47
CA ASP A 593 -45.26 15.27 -16.52
C ASP A 593 -43.85 14.68 -16.28
N ALA A 594 -42.91 15.46 -15.73
CA ALA A 594 -41.59 14.95 -15.32
C ALA A 594 -41.65 13.96 -14.14
N ILE A 595 -42.63 14.10 -13.24
CA ILE A 595 -42.81 13.21 -12.08
C ILE A 595 -43.47 11.89 -12.47
N PHE A 596 -44.52 11.95 -13.30
CA PHE A 596 -45.34 10.78 -13.67
C PHE A 596 -44.97 10.17 -15.04
N GLY A 597 -44.02 10.76 -15.76
CA GLY A 597 -43.66 10.41 -17.13
C GLY A 597 -44.64 10.96 -18.17
N GLU A 598 -44.27 10.90 -19.45
CA GLU A 598 -45.03 11.48 -20.57
C GLU A 598 -46.36 10.76 -20.90
N ASN A 599 -46.72 9.69 -20.19
CA ASN A 599 -47.86 8.82 -20.53
C ASN A 599 -48.84 8.53 -19.38
N ALA A 600 -48.93 9.39 -18.36
CA ALA A 600 -50.09 9.34 -17.46
C ALA A 600 -51.32 9.86 -18.21
N MET A 601 -52.32 9.01 -18.48
CA MET A 601 -53.64 9.41 -19.03
C MET A 601 -54.45 10.35 -18.11
N MET A 602 -53.77 11.05 -17.19
CA MET A 602 -54.32 11.87 -16.12
C MET A 602 -54.25 13.35 -16.49
N THR A 603 -55.33 14.06 -16.20
CA THR A 603 -55.37 15.53 -16.26
C THR A 603 -54.42 16.14 -15.20
N PRO A 604 -54.00 17.42 -15.33
CA PRO A 604 -53.17 18.08 -14.31
C PRO A 604 -53.80 18.07 -12.91
N SER A 605 -55.14 18.06 -12.85
CA SER A 605 -55.88 17.98 -11.60
C SER A 605 -55.80 16.59 -10.96
N GLU A 606 -55.87 15.54 -11.78
CA GLU A 606 -55.74 14.14 -11.35
C GLU A 606 -54.29 13.83 -10.92
N MET A 607 -53.28 14.26 -11.69
CA MET A 607 -51.88 14.11 -11.31
C MET A 607 -51.56 14.77 -9.97
N ARG A 608 -52.08 15.98 -9.73
CA ARG A 608 -51.93 16.65 -8.43
C ARG A 608 -52.67 15.93 -7.31
N ALA A 609 -53.83 15.34 -7.58
CA ALA A 609 -54.59 14.59 -6.58
C ALA A 609 -53.85 13.30 -6.20
N GLU A 610 -53.33 12.58 -7.19
CA GLU A 610 -52.57 11.35 -6.99
C GLU A 610 -51.23 11.62 -6.32
N LEU A 611 -50.52 12.67 -6.72
CA LEU A 611 -49.29 13.09 -6.06
C LEU A 611 -49.53 13.39 -4.58
N LYS A 612 -50.60 14.12 -4.24
CA LYS A 612 -50.96 14.36 -2.83
C LYS A 612 -51.29 13.07 -2.10
N ASN A 613 -51.94 12.11 -2.75
CA ASN A 613 -52.25 10.81 -2.17
C ASN A 613 -50.97 10.03 -1.85
N LEU A 614 -50.04 9.95 -2.81
CA LEU A 614 -48.74 9.31 -2.64
C LEU A 614 -47.89 9.99 -1.56
N LEU A 615 -47.79 11.31 -1.55
CA LEU A 615 -47.08 12.07 -0.51
C LEU A 615 -47.68 11.84 0.88
N ASN A 616 -49.01 11.73 0.98
CA ASN A 616 -49.67 11.40 2.25
C ASN A 616 -49.45 9.95 2.68
N LYS A 617 -49.43 8.99 1.74
CA LYS A 617 -49.11 7.58 1.99
C LYS A 617 -47.67 7.44 2.48
N ALA A 618 -46.73 8.08 1.80
CA ALA A 618 -45.33 8.18 2.20
C ALA A 618 -45.17 8.87 3.57
N SER A 619 -45.89 9.98 3.82
CA SER A 619 -45.87 10.67 5.13
C SER A 619 -46.41 9.79 6.25
N LYS A 620 -47.38 8.91 5.97
CA LYS A 620 -47.91 7.94 6.92
C LYS A 620 -46.89 6.85 7.24
N VAL A 621 -46.22 6.29 6.23
CA VAL A 621 -45.11 5.32 6.39
C VAL A 621 -43.97 5.95 7.22
N ALA A 622 -43.63 7.20 6.90
CA ALA A 622 -42.63 7.97 7.60
C ALA A 622 -42.96 8.21 9.10
N LYS A 623 -44.25 8.28 9.46
CA LYS A 623 -44.73 8.45 10.84
C LYS A 623 -44.86 7.14 11.60
N THR A 624 -45.04 6.02 10.92
CA THR A 624 -45.12 4.69 11.56
C THR A 624 -43.74 4.13 11.91
N MET A 625 -42.67 4.67 11.32
CA MET A 625 -41.29 4.35 11.70
C MET A 625 -40.87 5.19 12.92
N GLU A 626 -41.32 4.81 14.11
CA GLU A 626 -40.80 5.31 15.40
C GLU A 626 -40.13 4.17 16.20
N THR A 627 -38.80 4.28 16.33
CA THR A 627 -37.83 3.68 17.27
C THR A 627 -37.88 2.19 17.63
N GLU A 628 -36.84 1.46 17.23
CA GLU A 628 -36.02 0.64 18.15
C GLU A 628 -34.75 1.46 18.50
N ASP A 629 -34.48 1.67 19.78
CA ASP A 629 -33.37 2.52 20.26
C ASP A 629 -32.10 1.68 20.37
N SER A 630 -31.16 1.82 19.41
CA SER A 630 -29.89 1.07 19.32
C SER A 630 -28.84 1.48 20.37
N ARG A 631 -29.28 1.71 21.62
CA ARG A 631 -28.40 1.99 22.75
C ARG A 631 -27.92 0.69 23.37
N PRO A 632 -26.65 0.62 23.83
CA PRO A 632 -26.11 -0.53 24.57
C PRO A 632 -26.88 -0.89 25.86
N SER A 633 -27.73 0.02 26.35
CA SER A 633 -28.62 -0.19 27.50
C SER A 633 -29.89 -0.99 27.18
N HIS A 634 -30.25 -1.16 25.91
CA HIS A 634 -31.38 -1.99 25.48
C HIS A 634 -30.90 -3.40 25.15
N GLY A 635 -31.70 -4.41 25.51
CA GLY A 635 -31.34 -5.83 25.31
C GLY A 635 -31.20 -6.23 23.84
N GLU A 636 -31.96 -5.57 22.95
CA GLU A 636 -31.96 -5.81 21.49
C GLU A 636 -30.61 -5.46 20.84
N PHE A 637 -29.89 -4.45 21.35
CA PHE A 637 -28.54 -4.09 20.88
C PHE A 637 -27.52 -5.25 20.97
N TRP A 638 -27.75 -6.22 21.85
CA TRP A 638 -26.87 -7.37 22.03
C TRP A 638 -27.29 -8.59 21.20
N GLY A 639 -28.32 -8.45 20.35
CA GLY A 639 -28.74 -9.45 19.39
C GLY A 639 -27.66 -9.74 18.35
N HIS A 640 -27.64 -10.97 17.82
CA HIS A 640 -26.62 -11.47 16.87
C HIS A 640 -26.44 -10.62 15.59
N GLU A 641 -27.43 -9.80 15.25
CA GLU A 641 -27.42 -8.85 14.13
C GLU A 641 -26.45 -7.69 14.35
N HIS A 642 -26.16 -7.33 15.60
CA HIS A 642 -25.21 -6.28 15.97
C HIS A 642 -23.80 -6.79 16.25
N TRP A 643 -23.48 -8.05 15.95
CA TRP A 643 -22.15 -8.62 16.18
C TRP A 643 -21.36 -8.79 14.89
N ALA A 644 -20.05 -8.65 15.00
CA ALA A 644 -19.10 -9.05 13.97
C ALA A 644 -18.00 -9.93 14.59
N PHE A 645 -17.53 -10.92 13.83
CA PHE A 645 -16.44 -11.81 14.21
C PHE A 645 -15.51 -11.99 13.03
N ALA A 646 -14.20 -12.03 13.28
CA ALA A 646 -13.23 -12.44 12.28
C ALA A 646 -12.16 -13.30 12.91
N GLY A 647 -11.58 -14.19 12.11
CA GLY A 647 -10.43 -14.94 12.53
C GLY A 647 -9.57 -15.31 11.35
N SER A 648 -8.25 -15.29 11.56
CA SER A 648 -7.30 -15.75 10.57
C SER A 648 -6.27 -16.69 11.17
N TYR A 649 -5.82 -17.60 10.32
CA TYR A 649 -4.78 -18.58 10.56
C TYR A 649 -3.73 -18.38 9.49
N GLN A 650 -2.48 -18.20 9.90
CA GLN A 650 -1.35 -18.20 9.00
C GLN A 650 -0.32 -19.20 9.50
N TRP A 651 0.15 -20.06 8.62
CA TRP A 651 1.29 -20.93 8.84
C TRP A 651 2.23 -20.85 7.66
N SER A 652 3.53 -20.78 7.91
CA SER A 652 4.51 -20.75 6.85
C SER A 652 5.79 -21.47 7.24
N ASN A 653 6.48 -22.02 6.25
CA ASN A 653 7.85 -22.50 6.31
C ASN A 653 8.59 -22.03 5.02
N PRO A 654 9.88 -22.31 4.84
CA PRO A 654 10.64 -21.85 3.66
C PRO A 654 10.10 -22.30 2.29
N THR A 655 9.23 -23.31 2.24
CA THR A 655 8.67 -23.88 1.01
C THR A 655 7.19 -23.63 0.84
N THR A 656 6.43 -23.52 1.93
CA THR A 656 4.97 -23.53 1.90
C THR A 656 4.43 -22.48 2.85
N SER A 657 3.47 -21.69 2.39
CA SER A 657 2.67 -20.78 3.20
C SER A 657 1.21 -21.11 2.98
N ILE A 658 0.48 -21.30 4.07
CA ILE A 658 -0.96 -21.52 4.11
C ILE A 658 -1.57 -20.42 4.95
N GLU A 659 -2.61 -19.81 4.42
CA GLU A 659 -3.42 -18.81 5.09
C GLU A 659 -4.88 -19.21 4.95
N GLY A 660 -5.65 -19.05 6.01
CA GLY A 660 -7.09 -19.23 6.02
C GLY A 660 -7.74 -18.17 6.88
N PHE A 661 -8.91 -17.70 6.50
CA PHE A 661 -9.63 -16.68 7.24
C PHE A 661 -11.14 -16.87 7.12
N PHE A 662 -11.85 -16.31 8.09
CA PHE A 662 -13.30 -16.18 8.07
C PHE A 662 -13.72 -14.84 8.65
N ARG A 663 -14.89 -14.35 8.23
CA ARG A 663 -15.54 -13.13 8.70
C ARG A 663 -17.04 -13.32 8.78
N TYR A 664 -17.65 -12.81 9.84
CA TYR A 664 -19.08 -12.68 10.05
C TYR A 664 -19.39 -11.22 10.40
N VAL A 665 -20.38 -10.63 9.75
CA VAL A 665 -20.89 -9.28 10.05
C VAL A 665 -22.42 -9.33 10.05
N GLY A 666 -23.03 -9.14 11.22
CA GLY A 666 -24.49 -9.15 11.36
C GLY A 666 -25.17 -8.01 10.59
N ALA A 667 -26.47 -8.14 10.33
CA ALA A 667 -27.23 -7.21 9.48
C ALA A 667 -27.31 -5.78 10.01
N GLU A 668 -27.31 -5.63 11.33
CA GLU A 668 -27.41 -4.34 12.03
C GLU A 668 -26.08 -3.91 12.65
N TYR A 669 -24.98 -4.62 12.32
CA TYR A 669 -23.65 -4.23 12.75
C TYR A 669 -23.16 -3.05 11.92
N TYR A 670 -22.66 -2.04 12.60
CA TYR A 670 -21.97 -0.93 11.97
C TYR A 670 -20.79 -0.48 12.81
N SER A 671 -19.66 -0.22 12.14
CA SER A 671 -18.55 0.52 12.73
C SER A 671 -18.14 1.70 11.85
N PRO A 672 -18.02 2.92 12.41
CA PRO A 672 -17.53 4.08 11.66
C PRO A 672 -16.07 3.97 11.24
N GLY A 673 -15.29 3.09 11.88
CA GLY A 673 -13.92 2.80 11.45
C GLY A 673 -13.83 1.79 10.30
N SER A 674 -14.96 1.25 9.84
CA SER A 674 -15.03 0.21 8.78
C SER A 674 -16.37 0.30 8.04
N GLU A 675 -16.63 1.43 7.39
CA GLU A 675 -17.94 1.74 6.80
C GLU A 675 -18.34 0.79 5.65
N ASP A 676 -17.37 0.15 4.98
CA ASP A 676 -17.62 -0.85 3.93
C ASP A 676 -18.25 -2.15 4.46
N LEU A 677 -18.37 -2.32 5.78
CA LEU A 677 -19.00 -3.47 6.44
C LEU A 677 -20.52 -3.35 6.59
N LEU A 678 -21.14 -2.34 5.97
CA LEU A 678 -22.60 -2.13 5.93
C LEU A 678 -23.43 -3.29 5.35
N GLN A 679 -22.78 -4.38 4.97
CA GLN A 679 -23.38 -5.53 4.34
C GLN A 679 -23.39 -6.70 5.34
N ASN A 680 -24.57 -7.24 5.60
CA ASN A 680 -24.76 -8.51 6.30
C ASN A 680 -23.96 -9.61 5.60
N THR A 681 -22.70 -9.83 6.00
CA THR A 681 -21.73 -10.56 5.18
C THR A 681 -21.10 -11.74 5.88
N ARG A 682 -20.82 -12.79 5.10
CA ARG A 682 -20.03 -13.93 5.52
C ARG A 682 -18.93 -14.15 4.52
N MET A 683 -17.70 -14.21 5.00
CA MET A 683 -16.53 -14.44 4.16
C MET A 683 -15.77 -15.65 4.68
N ILE A 684 -15.35 -16.54 3.80
CA ILE A 684 -14.43 -17.62 4.12
C ILE A 684 -13.48 -17.81 2.96
N GLY A 685 -12.19 -17.95 3.24
CA GLY A 685 -11.21 -18.11 2.19
C GLY A 685 -9.87 -18.59 2.69
N GLY A 686 -8.96 -18.81 1.75
CA GLY A 686 -7.59 -19.18 2.04
C GLY A 686 -6.67 -19.09 0.84
N ASN A 687 -5.38 -19.03 1.13
CA ASN A 687 -4.30 -18.95 0.17
C ASN A 687 -3.24 -20.01 0.46
N LEU A 688 -2.73 -20.65 -0.58
CA LEU A 688 -1.59 -21.54 -0.58
C LEU A 688 -0.51 -20.97 -1.50
N LYS A 689 0.69 -20.76 -0.97
CA LYS A 689 1.89 -20.53 -1.77
C LYS A 689 2.83 -21.69 -1.52
N HIS A 690 3.28 -22.36 -2.58
CA HIS A 690 4.14 -23.52 -2.48
C HIS A 690 5.26 -23.47 -3.52
N LYS A 691 6.50 -23.56 -3.04
CA LYS A 691 7.70 -23.66 -3.86
C LYS A 691 7.92 -25.14 -4.22
N ILE A 692 7.56 -25.51 -5.44
CA ILE A 692 7.73 -26.88 -5.94
C ILE A 692 9.21 -27.15 -6.26
N TYR A 693 9.87 -26.19 -6.91
CA TYR A 693 11.32 -26.18 -7.16
C TYR A 693 11.87 -24.74 -7.03
N ASP A 694 13.19 -24.58 -6.99
CA ASP A 694 13.84 -23.25 -6.97
C ASP A 694 13.43 -22.34 -8.12
N PHE A 695 13.10 -22.92 -9.28
CA PHE A 695 12.63 -22.21 -10.44
C PHE A 695 11.10 -22.16 -10.57
N TRP A 696 10.31 -22.86 -9.74
CA TRP A 696 8.85 -22.95 -9.91
C TRP A 696 8.10 -22.74 -8.58
N ASN A 697 7.32 -21.66 -8.53
CA ASN A 697 6.41 -21.36 -7.43
C ASN A 697 4.95 -21.48 -7.89
N LEU A 698 4.16 -22.19 -7.09
CA LEU A 698 2.71 -22.34 -7.23
C LEU A 698 2.00 -21.42 -6.23
N GLY A 699 0.96 -20.75 -6.68
CA GLY A 699 0.01 -20.02 -5.86
C GLY A 699 -1.41 -20.50 -6.15
N PHE A 700 -2.20 -20.75 -5.12
CA PHE A 700 -3.63 -21.04 -5.23
C PHE A 700 -4.35 -20.23 -4.16
N GLY A 701 -5.52 -19.69 -4.50
CA GLY A 701 -6.37 -19.06 -3.51
C GLY A 701 -7.83 -19.19 -3.89
N TYR A 702 -8.68 -19.22 -2.87
CA TYR A 702 -10.12 -19.25 -3.03
C TYR A 702 -10.80 -18.49 -1.89
N THR A 703 -11.80 -17.69 -2.24
CA THR A 703 -12.63 -16.93 -1.32
C THR A 703 -14.09 -17.07 -1.73
N LEU A 704 -14.95 -17.31 -0.75
CA LEU A 704 -16.40 -17.20 -0.85
C LEU A 704 -16.83 -15.99 -0.02
N ASN A 705 -17.42 -15.00 -0.67
CA ASN A 705 -18.10 -13.88 -0.02
C ASN A 705 -19.60 -14.02 -0.24
N ILE A 706 -20.37 -13.93 0.84
CA ILE A 706 -21.83 -13.97 0.83
C ILE A 706 -22.30 -12.64 1.39
N GLU A 707 -22.93 -11.82 0.57
CA GLU A 707 -23.55 -10.55 0.98
C GLU A 707 -25.06 -10.75 1.19
N ASN A 708 -25.68 -9.94 2.05
CA ASN A 708 -27.08 -10.06 2.45
C ASN A 708 -27.45 -11.45 3.01
N ALA A 709 -26.62 -11.95 3.92
CA ALA A 709 -26.69 -13.32 4.44
C ALA A 709 -27.73 -13.47 5.58
N ALA A 710 -28.87 -14.12 5.30
CA ALA A 710 -30.04 -14.32 6.19
C ALA A 710 -30.96 -13.08 6.36
N GLY A 711 -32.24 -13.25 6.04
CA GLY A 711 -33.34 -12.30 6.27
C GLY A 711 -34.28 -12.73 7.41
N GLU A 712 -35.32 -11.92 7.68
CA GLU A 712 -36.24 -12.09 8.81
C GLU A 712 -36.85 -13.50 8.89
N GLY A 713 -36.80 -14.11 10.09
CA GLY A 713 -37.54 -15.34 10.43
C GLY A 713 -36.81 -16.68 10.30
N ASN A 714 -35.48 -16.72 10.17
CA ASN A 714 -34.72 -17.95 9.94
C ASN A 714 -33.81 -18.36 11.12
N ASP A 715 -34.41 -18.85 12.21
CA ASP A 715 -33.74 -19.34 13.45
C ASP A 715 -32.79 -20.56 13.27
N TYR A 716 -32.52 -21.01 12.04
CA TYR A 716 -31.92 -22.33 11.77
C TYR A 716 -30.49 -22.33 11.23
N ASN A 717 -29.82 -21.18 11.18
CA ASN A 717 -28.50 -21.07 10.55
C ASN A 717 -27.36 -20.89 11.57
N VAL A 718 -26.61 -21.97 11.80
CA VAL A 718 -25.55 -22.02 12.84
C VAL A 718 -24.40 -21.02 12.57
N PHE A 719 -24.22 -20.55 11.33
CA PHE A 719 -23.18 -19.57 10.94
C PHE A 719 -23.71 -18.37 10.12
N GLY A 720 -25.02 -18.30 9.89
CA GLY A 720 -25.65 -17.19 9.15
C GLY A 720 -25.30 -17.09 7.66
N LEU A 721 -24.98 -18.18 6.95
CA LEU A 721 -24.79 -18.19 5.48
C LEU A 721 -26.18 -18.25 4.78
N GLY A 722 -26.71 -17.22 4.09
CA GLY A 722 -28.10 -17.23 3.53
C GLY A 722 -28.32 -18.26 2.42
N GLU A 723 -29.50 -18.62 1.87
CA GLU A 723 -30.94 -18.47 2.19
C GLU A 723 -31.61 -19.88 2.16
N GLY A 724 -32.61 -20.14 3.02
CA GLY A 724 -33.57 -21.26 2.90
C GLY A 724 -33.14 -22.67 3.36
N THR A 725 -31.88 -22.92 3.74
CA THR A 725 -31.42 -24.24 4.21
C THR A 725 -30.65 -24.16 5.54
N GLN A 726 -30.55 -25.28 6.27
CA GLN A 726 -29.87 -25.36 7.58
C GLN A 726 -28.39 -24.91 7.56
N TRP A 727 -27.73 -24.96 6.40
CA TRP A 727 -26.28 -24.69 6.28
C TRP A 727 -25.95 -23.53 5.34
N GLY A 728 -26.87 -23.07 4.48
CA GLY A 728 -26.62 -21.88 3.66
C GLY A 728 -25.67 -22.03 2.49
N LEU A 729 -25.41 -23.26 2.05
CA LEU A 729 -24.40 -23.56 1.03
C LEU A 729 -24.99 -23.94 -0.34
N THR A 730 -26.29 -24.21 -0.42
CA THR A 730 -26.92 -24.84 -1.60
C THR A 730 -28.11 -24.06 -2.16
N GLY A 731 -28.30 -22.80 -1.77
CA GLY A 731 -29.47 -21.98 -2.16
C GLY A 731 -30.77 -22.41 -1.47
N ALA A 732 -31.84 -21.62 -1.68
CA ALA A 732 -33.18 -21.87 -1.14
C ALA A 732 -34.00 -22.81 -2.04
N ASP A 733 -34.97 -23.52 -1.46
CA ASP A 733 -35.92 -24.33 -2.24
C ASP A 733 -36.97 -23.47 -2.98
N ASP A 734 -37.63 -24.07 -3.98
CA ASP A 734 -38.59 -23.38 -4.86
C ASP A 734 -39.76 -22.76 -4.09
N ASP A 735 -40.22 -23.39 -3.01
CA ASP A 735 -41.34 -22.91 -2.19
C ASP A 735 -40.93 -21.69 -1.36
N TRP A 736 -39.71 -21.69 -0.84
CA TRP A 736 -39.12 -20.54 -0.17
C TRP A 736 -38.91 -19.39 -1.16
N LEU A 737 -38.38 -19.67 -2.36
CA LEU A 737 -38.17 -18.68 -3.43
C LEU A 737 -39.48 -18.03 -3.87
N LYS A 738 -40.58 -18.78 -4.01
CA LYS A 738 -41.91 -18.24 -4.33
C LYS A 738 -42.43 -17.26 -3.29
N LYS A 739 -42.18 -17.52 -2.00
CA LYS A 739 -42.66 -16.64 -0.91
C LYS A 739 -41.87 -15.33 -0.79
N HIS A 740 -40.58 -15.36 -1.15
CA HIS A 740 -39.64 -14.26 -0.96
C HIS A 740 -39.22 -13.61 -2.29
N GLU A 741 -39.99 -13.85 -3.36
CA GLU A 741 -39.67 -13.40 -4.71
C GLU A 741 -39.65 -11.88 -4.85
N GLN A 742 -40.39 -11.17 -4.00
CA GLN A 742 -40.45 -9.70 -4.00
C GLN A 742 -39.42 -9.05 -3.07
N ASP A 743 -38.64 -9.84 -2.34
CA ASP A 743 -37.65 -9.30 -1.42
C ASP A 743 -36.53 -8.63 -2.21
N MET A 744 -36.31 -7.34 -1.96
CA MET A 744 -35.29 -6.56 -2.65
C MET A 744 -33.87 -6.93 -2.22
N VAL A 745 -33.71 -7.40 -0.99
CA VAL A 745 -32.42 -7.70 -0.37
C VAL A 745 -32.24 -9.21 -0.32
N ARG A 746 -31.78 -9.77 -1.43
CA ARG A 746 -31.50 -11.20 -1.57
C ARG A 746 -30.01 -11.50 -1.38
N THR A 747 -29.73 -12.72 -0.93
CA THR A 747 -28.35 -13.19 -0.77
C THR A 747 -27.58 -13.22 -2.09
N LEU A 748 -26.39 -12.61 -2.09
CA LEU A 748 -25.44 -12.58 -3.20
C LEU A 748 -24.24 -13.46 -2.86
N TYR A 749 -23.92 -14.42 -3.71
CA TYR A 749 -22.75 -15.27 -3.56
C TYR A 749 -21.69 -14.85 -4.57
N ILE A 750 -20.46 -14.68 -4.11
CA ILE A 750 -19.30 -14.31 -4.93
C ILE A 750 -18.19 -15.31 -4.63
N HIS A 751 -17.83 -16.08 -5.66
CA HIS A 751 -16.75 -17.04 -5.64
C HIS A 751 -15.55 -16.46 -6.39
N ASP A 752 -14.42 -16.30 -5.71
CA ASP A 752 -13.18 -15.84 -6.28
C ASP A 752 -12.10 -16.90 -6.12
N GLY A 753 -11.63 -17.46 -7.24
CA GLY A 753 -10.58 -18.48 -7.25
C GLY A 753 -9.45 -18.11 -8.20
N TYR A 754 -8.20 -18.44 -7.83
CA TYR A 754 -7.07 -18.30 -8.75
C TYR A 754 -6.06 -19.43 -8.61
N LEU A 755 -5.37 -19.71 -9.72
CA LEU A 755 -4.21 -20.58 -9.82
C LEU A 755 -3.09 -19.83 -10.54
N LYS A 756 -1.94 -19.68 -9.89
CA LYS A 756 -0.76 -18.96 -10.39
C LYS A 756 0.45 -19.87 -10.41
N ASN A 757 1.23 -19.81 -11.47
CA ASN A 757 2.53 -20.46 -11.61
C ASN A 757 3.56 -19.43 -12.03
N ASP A 758 4.61 -19.24 -11.23
CA ASP A 758 5.75 -18.38 -11.55
C ASP A 758 6.98 -19.25 -11.80
N PHE A 759 7.61 -19.09 -12.96
CA PHE A 759 8.80 -19.82 -13.37
C PHE A 759 10.00 -18.89 -13.54
N LYS A 760 11.06 -19.07 -12.73
CA LYS A 760 12.35 -18.39 -12.87
C LYS A 760 13.33 -19.31 -13.60
N LEU A 761 13.22 -19.38 -14.93
CA LEU A 761 14.01 -20.31 -15.75
C LEU A 761 15.53 -20.11 -15.61
N ASN A 762 15.97 -18.86 -15.44
CA ASN A 762 17.34 -18.49 -15.07
C ASN A 762 17.38 -17.05 -14.52
N GLU A 763 18.57 -16.47 -14.30
CA GLU A 763 18.73 -15.09 -13.80
C GLU A 763 18.20 -14.00 -14.74
N LYS A 764 17.97 -14.33 -16.02
CA LYS A 764 17.54 -13.39 -17.06
C LYS A 764 16.10 -13.60 -17.50
N VAL A 765 15.54 -14.80 -17.37
CA VAL A 765 14.24 -15.17 -17.94
C VAL A 765 13.25 -15.57 -16.85
N GLY A 766 12.12 -14.88 -16.81
CA GLY A 766 10.97 -15.21 -15.98
C GLY A 766 9.71 -15.41 -16.82
N LEU A 767 8.90 -16.40 -16.46
CA LEU A 767 7.57 -16.65 -17.00
C LEU A 767 6.55 -16.66 -15.86
N SER A 768 5.34 -16.18 -16.11
CA SER A 768 4.21 -16.29 -15.17
C SER A 768 2.94 -16.68 -15.92
N PHE A 769 2.17 -17.58 -15.32
CA PHE A 769 0.85 -17.98 -15.79
C PHE A 769 -0.13 -17.81 -14.61
N LYS A 770 -1.25 -17.14 -14.82
CA LYS A 770 -2.31 -17.03 -13.82
C LYS A 770 -3.65 -17.24 -14.49
N TYR A 771 -4.46 -18.12 -13.93
CA TYR A 771 -5.87 -18.26 -14.25
C TYR A 771 -6.69 -17.85 -13.03
N ALA A 772 -7.68 -16.99 -13.24
CA ALA A 772 -8.62 -16.56 -12.22
C ALA A 772 -10.06 -16.74 -12.70
N LEU A 773 -10.94 -17.11 -11.78
CA LEU A 773 -12.38 -17.27 -11.97
C LEU A 773 -13.09 -16.42 -10.91
N ASN A 774 -13.96 -15.52 -11.36
CA ASN A 774 -14.95 -14.85 -10.52
C ASN A 774 -16.33 -15.35 -10.97
N TYR A 775 -17.10 -15.90 -10.06
CA TYR A 775 -18.45 -16.38 -10.31
C TYR A 775 -19.42 -15.79 -9.28
N ARG A 776 -20.45 -15.12 -9.78
CA ARG A 776 -21.41 -14.36 -8.98
C ARG A 776 -22.82 -14.88 -9.24
N THR A 777 -23.58 -15.12 -8.17
CA THR A 777 -24.97 -15.58 -8.28
C THR A 777 -25.89 -14.89 -7.28
N ARG A 778 -27.10 -14.51 -7.70
CA ARG A 778 -28.10 -13.89 -6.83
C ARG A 778 -29.50 -13.99 -7.43
N ASN A 779 -30.51 -14.29 -6.62
CA ASN A 779 -31.91 -14.08 -7.03
C ASN A 779 -32.27 -12.61 -6.87
N THR A 780 -33.01 -12.02 -7.80
CA THR A 780 -33.44 -10.61 -7.68
C THR A 780 -34.96 -10.51 -7.82
N PRO A 781 -35.59 -9.41 -7.34
CA PRO A 781 -37.03 -9.19 -7.52
C PRO A 781 -37.40 -8.77 -8.95
N GLN A 782 -36.46 -8.85 -9.91
CA GLN A 782 -36.71 -8.50 -11.29
C GLN A 782 -37.82 -9.39 -11.88
N ARG A 783 -38.72 -8.75 -12.64
CA ARG A 783 -39.84 -9.41 -13.32
C ARG A 783 -39.97 -8.87 -14.73
N LEU A 784 -40.46 -9.72 -15.62
CA LEU A 784 -40.78 -9.35 -16.99
C LEU A 784 -42.23 -8.85 -17.06
N TYR A 785 -42.41 -7.58 -17.39
CA TYR A 785 -43.73 -6.98 -17.55
C TYR A 785 -44.22 -7.14 -18.98
N THR A 786 -45.53 -7.24 -19.13
CA THR A 786 -46.17 -7.17 -20.45
C THR A 786 -46.01 -5.77 -21.04
N ASN A 787 -45.59 -5.66 -22.30
CA ASN A 787 -45.61 -4.40 -23.03
C ASN A 787 -46.69 -4.42 -24.11
N TYR A 788 -47.71 -3.58 -23.94
CA TYR A 788 -48.80 -3.37 -24.91
C TYR A 788 -48.74 -1.99 -25.57
N SER A 789 -47.70 -1.19 -25.25
CA SER A 789 -47.58 0.15 -25.81
C SER A 789 -47.32 0.04 -27.29
N ALA A 790 -48.12 0.76 -28.08
CA ALA A 790 -47.86 0.86 -29.49
C ALA A 790 -46.43 1.40 -29.75
N SER A 791 -46.04 2.44 -29.02
CA SER A 791 -44.73 3.09 -29.15
C SER A 791 -43.53 2.27 -28.72
N SER A 792 -43.75 1.05 -28.23
CA SER A 792 -42.65 0.14 -27.89
C SER A 792 -42.04 -0.54 -29.12
N GLY A 793 -42.71 -0.48 -30.28
CA GLY A 793 -42.28 -1.21 -31.49
C GLY A 793 -42.48 -2.73 -31.40
N ILE A 794 -43.11 -3.24 -30.33
CA ILE A 794 -43.27 -4.69 -30.12
C ILE A 794 -44.06 -5.38 -31.24
N TYR A 795 -44.98 -4.66 -31.87
CA TYR A 795 -45.83 -5.18 -32.94
C TYR A 795 -45.11 -5.26 -34.30
N ASP A 796 -43.90 -4.70 -34.43
CA ASP A 796 -43.09 -4.77 -35.66
C ASP A 796 -42.34 -6.12 -35.77
N ASP A 797 -42.49 -6.99 -34.76
CA ASP A 797 -42.02 -8.37 -34.82
C ASP A 797 -42.77 -9.17 -35.89
N PRO A 798 -42.09 -9.93 -36.76
CA PRO A 798 -42.75 -10.75 -37.79
C PRO A 798 -43.69 -11.81 -37.25
N TRP A 799 -43.60 -12.16 -35.96
CA TRP A 799 -44.58 -13.01 -35.35
C TRP A 799 -46.00 -12.40 -35.43
N PHE A 800 -46.09 -11.07 -35.43
CA PHE A 800 -47.33 -10.33 -35.63
C PHE A 800 -47.67 -10.04 -37.10
N ASP A 801 -46.82 -10.39 -38.08
CA ASP A 801 -47.09 -10.08 -39.50
C ASP A 801 -48.40 -10.70 -40.00
N ALA A 802 -49.13 -9.96 -40.85
CA ALA A 802 -50.35 -10.44 -41.47
C ALA A 802 -50.10 -11.70 -42.33
N ILE A 803 -50.81 -12.80 -42.03
CA ILE A 803 -50.70 -14.06 -42.76
C ILE A 803 -51.80 -14.15 -43.83
N GLU A 804 -51.41 -14.48 -45.06
CA GLU A 804 -52.33 -14.61 -46.19
C GLU A 804 -53.44 -15.64 -45.89
N GLY A 805 -54.70 -15.21 -45.96
CA GLY A 805 -55.87 -16.04 -45.69
C GLY A 805 -56.34 -16.05 -44.24
N ARG A 806 -55.73 -15.28 -43.33
CA ARG A 806 -56.19 -15.05 -41.95
C ARG A 806 -56.75 -13.64 -41.74
N SER A 807 -57.45 -13.44 -40.63
CA SER A 807 -57.98 -12.14 -40.23
C SER A 807 -56.86 -11.24 -39.70
N THR A 808 -56.98 -9.93 -39.93
CA THR A 808 -55.95 -8.94 -39.60
C THR A 808 -56.52 -7.79 -38.78
N LEU A 809 -55.76 -7.30 -37.80
CA LEU A 809 -56.09 -6.14 -36.97
C LEU A 809 -55.26 -4.92 -37.37
N LYS A 810 -55.81 -3.70 -37.22
CA LYS A 810 -55.08 -2.44 -37.44
C LYS A 810 -54.76 -1.77 -36.11
N LEU A 811 -53.48 -1.58 -35.84
CA LEU A 811 -52.97 -0.81 -34.71
C LEU A 811 -52.60 0.60 -35.19
N ILE A 812 -52.94 1.63 -34.42
CA ILE A 812 -52.73 3.04 -34.80
C ILE A 812 -51.80 3.69 -33.78
N GLU A 813 -50.67 4.23 -34.24
CA GLU A 813 -49.74 5.03 -33.44
C GLU A 813 -49.53 6.40 -34.09
N GLY A 814 -50.03 7.46 -33.45
CA GLY A 814 -49.93 8.81 -34.02
C GLY A 814 -50.60 8.88 -35.41
N SER A 815 -49.80 9.06 -36.47
CA SER A 815 -50.25 9.05 -37.87
C SER A 815 -49.99 7.73 -38.60
N ASP A 816 -49.26 6.79 -38.01
CA ASP A 816 -48.90 5.51 -38.62
C ASP A 816 -49.90 4.42 -38.24
N THR A 817 -50.15 3.49 -39.17
CA THR A 817 -51.08 2.37 -38.97
C THR A 817 -50.40 1.08 -39.39
N THR A 818 -50.18 0.20 -38.41
CA THR A 818 -49.56 -1.13 -38.60
C THR A 818 -50.65 -2.20 -38.68
N VAL A 819 -50.52 -3.15 -39.60
CA VAL A 819 -51.47 -4.26 -39.79
C VAL A 819 -50.84 -5.54 -39.28
N VAL A 820 -51.50 -6.20 -38.33
CA VAL A 820 -51.02 -7.43 -37.69
C VAL A 820 -51.99 -8.60 -37.86
N ASP A 821 -51.51 -9.85 -37.75
CA ASP A 821 -52.35 -11.05 -37.68
C ASP A 821 -53.22 -11.02 -36.41
N GLU A 822 -54.54 -11.11 -36.58
CA GLU A 822 -55.49 -10.96 -35.48
C GLU A 822 -55.39 -12.10 -34.46
N ASP A 823 -55.15 -13.34 -34.90
CA ASP A 823 -55.09 -14.50 -34.02
C ASP A 823 -53.84 -14.45 -33.12
N HIS A 824 -52.67 -14.13 -33.69
CA HIS A 824 -51.44 -13.94 -32.92
C HIS A 824 -51.53 -12.74 -31.97
N TRP A 825 -52.11 -11.61 -32.40
CA TRP A 825 -52.33 -10.47 -31.51
C TRP A 825 -53.26 -10.81 -30.34
N VAL A 826 -54.37 -11.51 -30.60
CA VAL A 826 -55.29 -11.97 -29.54
C VAL A 826 -54.60 -12.94 -28.59
N GLN A 827 -53.73 -13.83 -29.09
CA GLN A 827 -52.96 -14.75 -28.25
C GLN A 827 -52.00 -14.00 -27.31
N TYR A 828 -51.31 -12.96 -27.78
CA TYR A 828 -50.44 -12.15 -26.94
C TYR A 828 -51.23 -11.27 -25.97
N TYR A 829 -52.29 -10.63 -26.45
CA TYR A 829 -53.17 -9.79 -25.63
C TYR A 829 -53.95 -10.59 -24.57
N ALA A 830 -54.14 -11.90 -24.73
CA ALA A 830 -54.73 -12.76 -23.72
C ALA A 830 -53.92 -12.80 -22.40
N LEU A 831 -52.64 -12.40 -22.45
CA LEU A 831 -51.77 -12.26 -21.28
C LEU A 831 -51.93 -10.89 -20.58
N ALA A 832 -52.86 -10.02 -21.03
CA ALA A 832 -53.03 -8.67 -20.46
C ALA A 832 -53.57 -8.66 -19.03
N ASP A 833 -54.22 -9.75 -18.62
CA ASP A 833 -54.71 -9.94 -17.26
C ASP A 833 -53.68 -10.61 -16.34
N GLU A 834 -52.52 -11.05 -16.87
CA GLU A 834 -51.43 -11.61 -16.07
C GLU A 834 -50.57 -10.49 -15.45
N ASP A 835 -50.24 -10.62 -14.17
CA ASP A 835 -49.44 -9.61 -13.46
C ASP A 835 -48.01 -9.49 -14.04
N TYR A 836 -47.42 -10.62 -14.49
CA TYR A 836 -46.06 -10.71 -15.03
C TYR A 836 -45.93 -11.85 -16.05
N LEU A 837 -45.09 -11.65 -17.08
CA LEU A 837 -44.80 -12.64 -18.11
C LEU A 837 -43.74 -13.67 -17.70
N ALA A 838 -42.77 -13.25 -16.89
CA ALA A 838 -41.74 -14.11 -16.35
C ALA A 838 -41.27 -13.58 -14.98
N THR A 839 -40.94 -14.49 -14.08
CA THR A 839 -40.57 -14.18 -12.69
C THR A 839 -39.48 -15.12 -12.18
N GLN A 840 -39.06 -14.96 -10.91
CA GLN A 840 -37.93 -15.67 -10.30
C GLN A 840 -36.62 -15.50 -11.08
N PHE A 841 -36.17 -14.26 -11.24
CA PHE A 841 -34.92 -13.96 -11.91
C PHE A 841 -33.71 -14.39 -11.08
N GLU A 842 -32.84 -15.19 -11.69
CA GLU A 842 -31.55 -15.62 -11.13
C GLU A 842 -30.41 -14.99 -11.95
N GLU A 843 -29.70 -14.04 -11.33
CA GLU A 843 -28.48 -13.43 -11.88
C GLU A 843 -27.31 -14.40 -11.77
N LYS A 844 -26.60 -14.66 -12.88
CA LYS A 844 -25.40 -15.52 -12.93
C LYS A 844 -24.33 -14.90 -13.80
N LEU A 845 -23.30 -14.32 -13.18
CA LEU A 845 -22.20 -13.68 -13.91
C LEU A 845 -20.92 -14.48 -13.72
N MET A 846 -20.24 -14.79 -14.82
CA MET A 846 -18.98 -15.55 -14.80
C MET A 846 -17.89 -14.78 -15.55
N LYS A 847 -16.74 -14.62 -14.90
CA LYS A 847 -15.57 -13.95 -15.47
C LYS A 847 -14.34 -14.84 -15.36
N HIS A 848 -13.83 -15.26 -16.50
CA HIS A 848 -12.55 -15.94 -16.63
C HIS A 848 -11.47 -14.91 -16.95
N THR A 849 -10.32 -14.97 -16.27
CA THR A 849 -9.15 -14.14 -16.58
C THR A 849 -7.92 -15.02 -16.68
N LEU A 850 -7.27 -15.01 -17.85
CA LEU A 850 -6.00 -15.68 -18.11
C LEU A 850 -4.91 -14.62 -18.31
N GLU A 851 -3.87 -14.66 -17.50
CA GLU A 851 -2.71 -13.76 -17.59
C GLU A 851 -1.45 -14.57 -17.88
N LEU A 852 -0.72 -14.16 -18.92
CA LEU A 852 0.60 -14.65 -19.28
C LEU A 852 1.60 -13.50 -19.13
N GLY A 853 2.75 -13.78 -18.54
CA GLY A 853 3.84 -12.82 -18.39
C GLY A 853 5.16 -13.42 -18.80
N PHE A 854 5.96 -12.66 -19.52
CA PHE A 854 7.33 -12.96 -19.88
C PHE A 854 8.22 -11.77 -19.52
N SER A 855 9.36 -12.03 -18.91
CA SER A 855 10.37 -11.03 -18.62
C SER A 855 11.74 -11.50 -19.06
N PHE A 856 12.49 -10.60 -19.70
CA PHE A 856 13.85 -10.86 -20.15
C PHE A 856 14.79 -9.73 -19.76
N LYS A 857 15.81 -10.04 -18.96
CA LYS A 857 16.85 -9.11 -18.52
C LYS A 857 18.09 -9.20 -19.42
N PHE A 858 18.28 -8.18 -20.23
CA PHE A 858 19.53 -7.88 -20.94
C PHE A 858 20.48 -7.11 -20.01
N PRO A 859 21.77 -6.92 -20.34
CA PRO A 859 22.72 -6.20 -19.48
C PRO A 859 22.29 -4.77 -19.11
N LYS A 860 21.62 -4.06 -20.04
CA LYS A 860 21.16 -2.68 -19.86
C LYS A 860 19.65 -2.51 -20.07
N ASN A 861 18.93 -3.59 -20.39
CA ASN A 861 17.51 -3.52 -20.73
C ASN A 861 16.70 -4.56 -19.97
N LEU A 862 15.47 -4.21 -19.59
CA LEU A 862 14.47 -5.13 -19.08
C LEU A 862 13.25 -5.08 -20.02
N LEU A 863 13.03 -6.17 -20.75
CA LEU A 863 11.84 -6.36 -21.56
C LEU A 863 10.79 -7.11 -20.73
N LYS A 864 9.57 -6.62 -20.69
CA LYS A 864 8.40 -7.36 -20.20
C LYS A 864 7.33 -7.40 -21.29
N VAL A 865 6.76 -8.57 -21.51
CA VAL A 865 5.65 -8.81 -22.44
C VAL A 865 4.60 -9.57 -21.68
N GLY A 866 3.36 -9.10 -21.72
CA GLY A 866 2.22 -9.80 -21.15
C GLY A 866 1.11 -10.03 -22.17
N ALA A 867 0.22 -10.95 -21.83
CA ALA A 867 -1.05 -11.13 -22.50
C ALA A 867 -2.12 -11.41 -21.44
N THR A 868 -3.23 -10.67 -21.49
CA THR A 868 -4.40 -10.90 -20.64
C THR A 868 -5.59 -11.19 -21.53
N LEU A 869 -6.26 -12.31 -21.29
CA LEU A 869 -7.52 -12.69 -21.92
C LEU A 869 -8.61 -12.70 -20.85
N VAL A 870 -9.67 -11.94 -21.04
CA VAL A 870 -10.86 -11.94 -20.18
C VAL A 870 -12.04 -12.41 -21.01
N ALA A 871 -12.76 -13.41 -20.52
CA ALA A 871 -14.06 -13.80 -21.05
C ALA A 871 -15.11 -13.56 -19.96
N PHE A 872 -16.09 -12.72 -20.25
CA PHE A 872 -17.21 -12.44 -19.37
C PHE A 872 -18.48 -12.98 -20.00
N THR A 873 -19.26 -13.70 -19.22
CA THR A 873 -20.53 -14.31 -19.64
C THR A 873 -21.59 -14.03 -18.58
N ASP A 874 -22.71 -13.47 -19.03
CA ASP A 874 -23.96 -13.37 -18.31
C ASP A 874 -24.80 -14.61 -18.66
N MET A 875 -25.12 -15.43 -17.66
CA MET A 875 -25.97 -16.63 -17.79
C MET A 875 -27.26 -16.46 -16.99
N SER A 876 -27.69 -15.22 -16.77
CA SER A 876 -28.88 -14.91 -15.98
C SER A 876 -30.14 -15.37 -16.70
N GLU A 877 -31.14 -15.82 -15.94
CA GLU A 877 -32.36 -16.42 -16.46
C GLU A 877 -33.57 -16.19 -15.55
N PHE A 878 -34.78 -16.23 -16.10
CA PHE A 878 -36.01 -16.38 -15.32
C PHE A 878 -36.32 -17.87 -15.13
N LYS A 879 -36.61 -18.29 -13.89
CA LYS A 879 -37.01 -19.70 -13.62
C LYS A 879 -38.46 -19.99 -14.00
N GLN A 880 -39.32 -18.98 -14.03
CA GLN A 880 -40.72 -19.10 -14.42
C GLN A 880 -41.00 -18.21 -15.63
N ASP A 881 -41.05 -18.80 -16.82
CA ASP A 881 -41.29 -18.10 -18.09
C ASP A 881 -42.23 -18.88 -19.03
N ASP A 882 -42.97 -19.84 -18.49
CA ASP A 882 -43.89 -20.71 -19.25
C ASP A 882 -44.90 -19.91 -20.10
N LEU A 883 -45.35 -18.74 -19.60
CA LEU A 883 -46.31 -17.88 -20.29
C LEU A 883 -45.79 -17.36 -21.63
N ILE A 884 -44.48 -17.16 -21.78
CA ILE A 884 -43.87 -16.63 -23.02
C ILE A 884 -43.19 -17.70 -23.87
N SER A 885 -43.07 -18.93 -23.36
CA SER A 885 -42.45 -20.08 -24.07
C SER A 885 -43.14 -20.45 -25.39
N GLY A 886 -44.42 -20.08 -25.57
CA GLY A 886 -45.22 -20.35 -26.76
C GLY A 886 -45.05 -19.34 -27.90
N PHE A 887 -44.38 -18.21 -27.65
CA PHE A 887 -44.17 -17.14 -28.63
C PHE A 887 -42.85 -17.33 -29.36
N ARG A 888 -42.76 -16.88 -30.61
CA ARG A 888 -41.53 -16.96 -31.43
C ARG A 888 -41.08 -15.57 -31.85
N PHE A 889 -40.92 -14.70 -30.85
CA PHE A 889 -40.42 -13.36 -31.07
C PHE A 889 -38.96 -13.38 -31.53
N ARG A 890 -38.54 -12.33 -32.24
CA ARG A 890 -37.14 -12.03 -32.51
C ARG A 890 -36.42 -11.58 -31.24
N ASN A 891 -35.09 -11.51 -31.33
CA ASN A 891 -34.27 -11.13 -30.19
C ASN A 891 -34.50 -9.69 -29.73
N GLU A 892 -34.77 -8.80 -30.67
CA GLU A 892 -35.07 -7.39 -30.44
C GLU A 892 -36.34 -7.23 -29.59
N THR A 893 -37.37 -8.02 -29.88
CA THR A 893 -38.66 -8.00 -29.19
C THR A 893 -38.59 -8.52 -27.75
N TYR A 894 -37.91 -9.64 -27.54
CA TYR A 894 -37.57 -10.09 -26.19
C TYR A 894 -36.64 -9.09 -25.47
N GLY A 895 -35.79 -8.36 -26.21
CA GLY A 895 -34.99 -7.26 -25.69
C GLY A 895 -35.85 -6.08 -25.21
N ILE A 896 -36.88 -5.69 -25.98
CA ILE A 896 -37.88 -4.67 -25.61
C ILE A 896 -38.63 -5.09 -24.33
N LEU A 897 -38.95 -6.37 -24.19
CA LEU A 897 -39.56 -6.90 -22.98
C LEU A 897 -38.59 -6.92 -21.79
N GLY A 898 -37.28 -6.90 -22.04
CA GLY A 898 -36.24 -7.01 -21.00
C GLY A 898 -35.88 -8.45 -20.62
N TYR A 899 -36.10 -9.42 -21.54
CA TYR A 899 -35.86 -10.85 -21.32
C TYR A 899 -34.43 -11.31 -21.67
N TYR A 900 -33.70 -10.60 -22.53
CA TYR A 900 -32.33 -10.98 -22.88
C TYR A 900 -31.28 -10.32 -21.99
N PHE A 901 -30.47 -11.16 -21.32
CA PHE A 901 -29.43 -10.74 -20.37
C PHE A 901 -28.00 -10.84 -20.94
N HIS A 902 -27.80 -11.63 -22.00
CA HIS A 902 -26.51 -11.87 -22.66
C HIS A 902 -25.90 -10.64 -23.38
N GLY A 903 -26.57 -9.49 -23.34
CA GLY A 903 -26.15 -8.26 -24.03
C GLY A 903 -24.89 -7.60 -23.47
N SER A 904 -24.32 -8.15 -22.39
CA SER A 904 -23.10 -7.66 -21.75
C SER A 904 -21.92 -8.61 -21.86
N ASP A 905 -22.08 -9.76 -22.51
CA ASP A 905 -20.96 -10.71 -22.72
C ASP A 905 -19.86 -10.02 -23.50
N TYR A 906 -18.61 -10.24 -23.10
CA TYR A 906 -17.48 -9.72 -23.84
C TYR A 906 -16.25 -10.62 -23.77
N LEU A 907 -15.48 -10.56 -24.85
CA LEU A 907 -14.11 -11.06 -24.91
C LEU A 907 -13.16 -9.87 -24.96
N GLU A 908 -12.23 -9.81 -24.01
CA GLU A 908 -11.23 -8.76 -23.94
C GLU A 908 -9.81 -9.34 -24.00
N GLN A 909 -8.94 -8.71 -24.78
CA GLN A 909 -7.54 -9.07 -24.96
C GLN A 909 -6.67 -7.84 -24.70
N ARG A 910 -5.63 -7.95 -23.87
CA ARG A 910 -4.66 -6.87 -23.61
C ARG A 910 -3.24 -7.41 -23.77
N TYR A 911 -2.36 -6.66 -24.43
CA TYR A 911 -0.98 -7.10 -24.69
C TYR A 911 0.06 -6.08 -24.19
N PRO A 912 0.25 -5.92 -22.86
CA PRO A 912 1.19 -4.95 -22.33
C PRO A 912 2.63 -5.32 -22.67
N ILE A 913 3.35 -4.40 -23.32
CA ILE A 913 4.76 -4.53 -23.68
C ILE A 913 5.50 -3.35 -23.06
N SER A 914 6.61 -3.60 -22.36
CA SER A 914 7.45 -2.54 -21.83
C SER A 914 8.94 -2.85 -21.98
N LEU A 915 9.72 -1.82 -22.26
CA LEU A 915 11.17 -1.87 -22.36
C LEU A 915 11.77 -0.77 -21.50
N THR A 916 12.42 -1.15 -20.41
CA THR A 916 13.22 -0.23 -19.60
C THR A 916 14.68 -0.36 -19.97
N THR A 917 15.30 0.73 -20.43
CA THR A 917 16.73 0.85 -20.72
C THR A 917 17.41 1.64 -19.61
N THR A 918 18.52 1.15 -19.08
CA THR A 918 19.32 1.83 -18.04
C THR A 918 20.79 1.81 -18.45
N MET A 919 21.34 3.00 -18.66
CA MET A 919 22.75 3.26 -18.94
C MET A 919 23.26 4.35 -17.98
N ASP A 920 24.57 4.60 -17.99
CA ASP A 920 25.15 5.68 -17.19
C ASP A 920 24.57 7.04 -17.64
N GLY A 921 24.02 7.81 -16.72
CA GLY A 921 23.34 9.08 -16.98
C GLY A 921 22.09 9.02 -17.88
N PHE A 922 21.54 7.83 -18.16
CA PHE A 922 20.37 7.69 -19.05
C PHE A 922 19.46 6.55 -18.60
N LYS A 923 18.19 6.85 -18.38
CA LYS A 923 17.15 5.84 -18.12
C LYS A 923 15.94 6.14 -18.98
N ASN A 924 15.48 5.17 -19.75
CA ASN A 924 14.23 5.31 -20.50
C ASN A 924 13.29 4.13 -20.23
N SER A 925 11.99 4.41 -20.11
CA SER A 925 10.95 3.39 -19.98
C SER A 925 9.84 3.64 -20.97
N VAL A 926 9.78 2.80 -22.00
CA VAL A 926 8.73 2.81 -23.02
C VAL A 926 7.74 1.69 -22.71
N SER A 927 6.44 1.96 -22.83
CA SER A 927 5.40 0.95 -22.79
C SER A 927 4.35 1.16 -23.88
N LEU A 928 3.84 0.05 -24.41
CA LEU A 928 2.76 -0.02 -25.39
C LEU A 928 1.74 -1.05 -24.91
N MET A 929 0.46 -0.72 -24.95
CA MET A 929 -0.62 -1.63 -24.56
C MET A 929 -1.80 -1.52 -25.53
N PRO A 930 -1.88 -2.37 -26.57
CA PRO A 930 -3.11 -2.55 -27.32
C PRO A 930 -4.10 -3.40 -26.51
N ARG A 931 -5.37 -3.04 -26.61
CA ARG A 931 -6.54 -3.64 -25.98
C ARG A 931 -7.63 -3.79 -27.03
N TYR A 932 -8.18 -5.00 -27.15
CA TYR A 932 -9.31 -5.31 -27.99
C TYR A 932 -10.43 -5.81 -27.09
N LYS A 933 -11.64 -5.28 -27.22
CA LYS A 933 -12.81 -5.78 -26.52
C LYS A 933 -13.95 -5.93 -27.51
N VAL A 934 -14.54 -7.11 -27.56
CA VAL A 934 -15.67 -7.43 -28.45
C VAL A 934 -16.83 -7.84 -27.58
N TYR A 935 -17.98 -7.23 -27.77
CA TYR A 935 -19.20 -7.53 -27.04
C TYR A 935 -20.12 -8.43 -27.88
N ASN A 936 -20.94 -9.23 -27.21
CA ASN A 936 -21.99 -10.02 -27.86
C ASN A 936 -23.29 -9.22 -28.02
N ARG A 937 -23.18 -7.94 -28.36
CA ARG A 937 -24.31 -7.01 -28.50
C ARG A 937 -23.97 -5.92 -29.51
N ASN A 938 -24.94 -5.57 -30.36
CA ASN A 938 -24.86 -4.42 -31.27
C ASN A 938 -23.59 -4.41 -32.15
N GLU A 939 -23.07 -5.59 -32.51
CA GLU A 939 -21.76 -5.77 -33.16
C GLU A 939 -20.63 -4.93 -32.52
N MET A 940 -20.75 -4.65 -31.21
CA MET A 940 -19.96 -3.61 -30.57
C MET A 940 -18.53 -4.08 -30.36
N CYS A 941 -17.57 -3.27 -30.80
CA CYS A 941 -16.16 -3.52 -30.61
C CYS A 941 -15.42 -2.25 -30.17
N GLU A 942 -14.46 -2.44 -29.27
CA GLU A 942 -13.53 -1.41 -28.82
C GLU A 942 -12.12 -1.83 -29.20
N PHE A 943 -11.37 -0.91 -29.79
CA PHE A 943 -9.93 -1.00 -29.92
C PHE A 943 -9.29 0.22 -29.25
N GLU A 944 -8.54 -0.04 -28.19
CA GLU A 944 -7.75 0.97 -27.50
C GLU A 944 -6.26 0.64 -27.64
N TRP A 945 -5.42 1.63 -27.84
CA TRP A 945 -3.99 1.49 -27.64
C TRP A 945 -3.45 2.67 -26.85
N SER A 946 -2.54 2.36 -25.92
CA SER A 946 -1.81 3.38 -25.18
C SER A 946 -0.30 3.22 -25.35
N PHE A 947 0.39 4.34 -25.45
CA PHE A 947 1.83 4.46 -25.52
C PHE A 947 2.29 5.42 -24.43
N LEU A 948 3.28 5.02 -23.64
CA LEU A 948 3.89 5.87 -22.62
C LEU A 948 5.41 5.81 -22.77
N ASP A 949 6.07 6.95 -22.74
CA ASP A 949 7.53 7.08 -22.73
C ASP A 949 7.95 7.97 -21.56
N ASN A 950 8.92 7.52 -20.78
CA ASN A 950 9.47 8.25 -19.63
C ASN A 950 10.99 8.14 -19.64
N MET A 951 11.63 9.23 -20.03
CA MET A 951 13.06 9.35 -20.22
C MET A 951 13.66 10.30 -19.19
N ASN A 952 14.75 9.91 -18.55
CA ASN A 952 15.59 10.79 -17.74
C ASN A 952 17.02 10.78 -18.29
N ILE A 953 17.57 11.96 -18.51
CA ILE A 953 18.91 12.17 -19.04
C ILE A 953 19.68 13.08 -18.09
N GLU A 954 20.77 12.59 -17.54
CA GLU A 954 21.73 13.38 -16.77
C GLU A 954 22.63 14.15 -17.75
N LEU A 955 22.27 15.41 -18.03
CA LEU A 955 23.01 16.27 -18.96
C LEU A 955 24.37 16.68 -18.39
N SER A 956 24.44 16.86 -17.06
CA SER A 956 25.67 17.10 -16.31
C SER A 956 25.55 16.47 -14.94
N ARG A 957 26.55 15.66 -14.57
CA ARG A 957 26.57 14.92 -13.31
C ARG A 957 26.40 15.85 -12.11
N ASP A 958 25.47 15.49 -11.22
CA ASP A 958 25.13 16.24 -10.00
C ASP A 958 24.73 17.72 -10.20
N PHE A 959 24.39 18.14 -11.43
CA PHE A 959 24.04 19.54 -11.76
C PHE A 959 22.76 19.68 -12.58
N LEU A 960 22.62 18.93 -13.67
CA LEU A 960 21.56 19.18 -14.65
C LEU A 960 20.95 17.87 -15.17
N GLU A 961 19.64 17.72 -15.00
CA GLU A 961 18.88 16.58 -15.50
C GLU A 961 17.72 17.03 -16.39
N LEU A 962 17.45 16.27 -17.44
CA LEU A 962 16.32 16.45 -18.35
C LEU A 962 15.41 15.23 -18.28
N GLY A 963 14.21 15.43 -17.77
CA GLY A 963 13.10 14.49 -17.86
C GLY A 963 12.24 14.80 -19.08
N LEU A 964 11.93 13.79 -19.88
CA LEU A 964 10.94 13.85 -20.96
C LEU A 964 9.88 12.79 -20.69
N SER A 965 8.62 13.19 -20.70
CA SER A 965 7.48 12.29 -20.54
C SER A 965 6.49 12.53 -21.67
N GLY A 966 5.94 11.46 -22.21
CA GLY A 966 4.89 11.55 -23.21
C GLY A 966 3.94 10.37 -23.13
N GLY A 967 2.65 10.65 -23.23
CA GLY A 967 1.59 9.67 -23.28
C GLY A 967 0.66 9.90 -24.46
N LEU A 968 0.17 8.80 -25.01
CA LEU A 968 -0.86 8.79 -26.03
C LEU A 968 -1.81 7.65 -25.71
N ARG A 969 -3.11 7.93 -25.62
CA ARG A 969 -4.18 6.93 -25.56
C ARG A 969 -5.13 7.21 -26.70
N GLN A 970 -5.47 6.20 -27.48
CA GLN A 970 -6.50 6.31 -28.50
C GLN A 970 -7.47 5.15 -28.37
N ASN A 971 -8.76 5.46 -28.31
CA ASN A 971 -9.85 4.49 -28.25
C ASN A 971 -10.76 4.66 -29.46
N PHE A 972 -11.12 3.56 -30.09
CA PHE A 972 -12.15 3.48 -31.13
C PHE A 972 -13.25 2.59 -30.60
N LEU A 973 -14.49 3.05 -30.70
CA LEU A 973 -15.68 2.30 -30.36
C LEU A 973 -16.58 2.27 -31.60
N SER A 974 -16.88 1.07 -32.09
CA SER A 974 -17.84 0.87 -33.18
C SER A 974 -19.01 0.06 -32.66
N TYR A 975 -20.23 0.42 -33.01
CA TYR A 975 -21.46 -0.28 -32.63
C TYR A 975 -22.60 -0.02 -33.62
N GLU A 976 -23.58 -0.93 -33.66
CA GLU A 976 -24.73 -0.87 -34.55
C GLU A 976 -26.03 -0.66 -33.75
N ILE A 977 -26.87 0.28 -34.18
CA ILE A 977 -28.22 0.50 -33.65
C ILE A 977 -29.17 0.67 -34.84
N GLU A 978 -30.27 -0.11 -34.87
CA GLU A 978 -31.28 -0.04 -35.95
C GLU A 978 -30.68 -0.16 -37.37
N ASP A 979 -29.82 -1.14 -37.59
CA ASP A 979 -29.11 -1.38 -38.86
C ASP A 979 -28.23 -0.18 -39.32
N LYS A 980 -27.80 0.67 -38.39
CA LYS A 980 -26.89 1.80 -38.64
C LYS A 980 -25.62 1.66 -37.83
N ASP A 981 -24.49 1.77 -38.51
CA ASP A 981 -23.17 1.80 -37.91
C ASP A 981 -22.88 3.18 -37.28
N TYR A 982 -22.38 3.15 -36.05
CA TYR A 982 -21.86 4.29 -35.32
C TYR A 982 -20.40 4.03 -34.97
N ASP A 983 -19.54 5.01 -35.28
CA ASP A 983 -18.13 5.00 -34.94
C ASP A 983 -17.81 6.21 -34.07
N GLU A 984 -17.21 5.96 -32.91
CA GLU A 984 -16.74 6.97 -31.97
C GLU A 984 -15.22 6.86 -31.79
N MET A 985 -14.58 8.02 -31.60
CA MET A 985 -13.14 8.06 -31.34
C MET A 985 -12.78 8.99 -30.18
N GLU A 986 -11.87 8.51 -29.35
CA GLU A 986 -11.20 9.32 -28.33
C GLU A 986 -9.69 9.29 -28.53
N LEU A 987 -9.04 10.44 -28.41
CA LEU A 987 -7.59 10.56 -28.43
C LEU A 987 -7.13 11.52 -27.34
N ASP A 988 -6.29 11.02 -26.44
CA ASP A 988 -5.64 11.77 -25.38
C ASP A 988 -4.14 11.79 -25.66
N ILE A 989 -3.53 12.98 -25.66
CA ILE A 989 -2.09 13.16 -25.81
C ILE A 989 -1.59 14.05 -24.68
N ASP A 990 -0.59 13.58 -23.96
CA ASP A 990 0.15 14.37 -22.99
C ASP A 990 1.64 14.36 -23.33
N ALA A 991 2.30 15.49 -23.14
CA ALA A 991 3.74 15.60 -23.31
C ALA A 991 4.29 16.65 -22.38
N SER A 992 5.41 16.35 -21.73
CA SER A 992 6.12 17.31 -20.87
C SER A 992 7.63 17.15 -20.93
N ALA A 993 8.31 18.26 -20.72
CA ALA A 993 9.74 18.32 -20.53
C ALA A 993 10.01 19.02 -19.19
N LYS A 994 10.81 18.37 -18.34
CA LYS A 994 11.23 18.86 -17.04
C LYS A 994 12.73 19.04 -17.02
N LEU A 995 13.20 20.24 -16.76
CA LEU A 995 14.61 20.54 -16.53
C LEU A 995 14.85 20.71 -15.03
N ARG A 996 15.64 19.82 -14.44
CA ARG A 996 16.09 19.93 -13.05
C ARG A 996 17.49 20.54 -12.99
N ILE A 997 17.63 21.58 -12.19
CA ILE A 997 18.91 22.28 -11.96
C ILE A 997 19.25 22.18 -10.47
N HIS A 998 20.33 21.49 -10.14
CA HIS A 998 20.89 21.44 -8.80
C HIS A 998 21.79 22.66 -8.57
N HIS A 999 21.37 23.55 -7.68
CA HIS A 999 22.18 24.70 -7.26
C HIS A 999 23.17 24.30 -6.17
N THR A 1000 22.78 23.34 -5.32
CA THR A 1000 23.61 22.62 -4.36
C THR A 1000 23.11 21.16 -4.24
N GLN A 1001 23.72 20.35 -3.38
CA GLN A 1001 23.17 19.02 -3.04
C GLN A 1001 21.77 19.08 -2.40
N ALA A 1002 21.46 20.19 -1.74
CA ALA A 1002 20.23 20.43 -0.97
C ALA A 1002 19.19 21.26 -1.75
N LEU A 1003 19.64 22.22 -2.57
CA LEU A 1003 18.78 23.17 -3.28
C LEU A 1003 18.71 22.82 -4.76
N TYR A 1004 17.52 22.54 -5.27
CA TYR A 1004 17.29 22.34 -6.71
C TYR A 1004 16.00 23.00 -7.19
N THR A 1005 15.94 23.29 -8.48
CA THR A 1005 14.75 23.83 -9.13
C THR A 1005 14.32 22.96 -10.29
N ASP A 1006 13.02 22.67 -10.38
CA ASP A 1006 12.42 21.97 -11.50
C ASP A 1006 11.63 22.95 -12.36
N TRP A 1007 11.92 22.96 -13.66
CA TRP A 1007 11.22 23.76 -14.66
C TRP A 1007 10.51 22.83 -15.62
N THR A 1008 9.19 22.76 -15.52
CA THR A 1008 8.36 21.88 -16.35
C THR A 1008 7.57 22.69 -17.35
N ILE A 1009 7.60 22.28 -18.61
CA ILE A 1009 6.65 22.73 -19.63
C ILE A 1009 5.93 21.50 -20.16
N GLY A 1010 4.62 21.61 -20.34
CA GLY A 1010 3.86 20.50 -20.89
C GLY A 1010 2.56 20.93 -21.55
N SER A 1011 1.92 19.96 -22.17
CA SER A 1011 0.62 20.13 -22.79
C SER A 1011 -0.19 18.84 -22.71
N ILE A 1012 -1.50 19.02 -22.56
CA ILE A 1012 -2.51 17.97 -22.65
C ILE A 1012 -3.44 18.32 -23.82
N PHE A 1013 -3.78 17.34 -24.64
CA PHE A 1013 -4.69 17.48 -25.76
C PHE A 1013 -5.68 16.34 -25.78
N ASN A 1014 -6.96 16.67 -25.57
CA ASN A 1014 -8.07 15.73 -25.66
C ASN A 1014 -8.87 16.02 -26.92
N TYR A 1015 -8.95 15.02 -27.81
CA TYR A 1015 -9.70 15.06 -29.05
C TYR A 1015 -10.85 14.05 -28.99
N ARG A 1016 -12.05 14.53 -29.32
CA ARG A 1016 -13.37 13.88 -29.25
C ARG A 1016 -14.22 14.31 -30.45
N PRO A 1017 -13.97 13.85 -31.68
CA PRO A 1017 -14.65 14.35 -32.88
C PRO A 1017 -16.17 14.32 -32.78
N ASP A 1018 -16.69 13.35 -32.03
CA ASP A 1018 -18.11 13.06 -31.88
C ASP A 1018 -18.75 13.89 -30.75
N ASN A 1019 -18.02 14.11 -29.64
CA ASN A 1019 -18.40 15.07 -28.60
C ASN A 1019 -17.47 16.31 -28.58
N LYS A 1020 -17.76 17.28 -29.46
CA LYS A 1020 -16.91 18.48 -29.64
C LYS A 1020 -16.83 19.39 -28.40
N ALA A 1021 -17.81 19.31 -27.49
CA ALA A 1021 -17.83 20.11 -26.28
C ALA A 1021 -16.73 19.69 -25.28
N ASP A 1022 -16.38 18.40 -25.29
CA ASP A 1022 -15.38 17.81 -24.38
C ASP A 1022 -13.94 17.91 -24.90
N GLN A 1023 -13.75 18.60 -26.03
CA GLN A 1023 -12.42 18.85 -26.57
C GLN A 1023 -11.76 20.07 -25.92
N TYR A 1024 -10.61 19.84 -25.29
CA TYR A 1024 -9.78 20.91 -24.76
C TYR A 1024 -8.29 20.67 -25.00
N LYS A 1025 -7.55 21.77 -24.96
CA LYS A 1025 -6.09 21.77 -24.87
C LYS A 1025 -5.69 22.48 -23.61
N ASP A 1026 -4.74 21.94 -22.88
CA ASP A 1026 -4.08 22.65 -21.80
C ASP A 1026 -2.60 22.79 -22.12
N PHE A 1027 -2.06 23.97 -21.84
CA PHE A 1027 -0.64 24.26 -21.91
C PHE A 1027 -0.22 24.80 -20.57
N TYR A 1028 0.76 24.16 -19.94
CA TYR A 1028 1.20 24.54 -18.61
C TYR A 1028 2.70 24.76 -18.55
N ILE A 1029 3.08 25.71 -17.71
CA ILE A 1029 4.45 25.93 -17.27
C ILE A 1029 4.46 25.93 -15.75
N ILE A 1030 5.43 25.24 -15.17
CA ILE A 1030 5.56 25.05 -13.73
C ILE A 1030 7.03 25.29 -13.37
N ALA A 1031 7.25 26.07 -12.33
CA ALA A 1031 8.54 26.24 -11.68
C ALA A 1031 8.41 25.83 -10.22
N ALA A 1032 9.22 24.87 -9.80
CA ALA A 1032 9.31 24.43 -8.41
C ALA A 1032 10.70 24.72 -7.86
N VAL A 1033 10.75 25.26 -6.64
CA VAL A 1033 11.97 25.43 -5.85
C VAL A 1033 11.90 24.47 -4.69
N ASN A 1034 12.87 23.57 -4.57
CA ASN A 1034 12.91 22.54 -3.55
C ASN A 1034 14.21 22.64 -2.76
N TYR A 1035 14.10 22.57 -1.44
CA TYR A 1035 15.24 22.60 -0.53
C TYR A 1035 15.15 21.44 0.46
N ASP A 1036 16.09 20.50 0.33
CA ASP A 1036 16.27 19.35 1.20
C ASP A 1036 17.36 19.67 2.24
N PHE A 1037 17.17 19.34 3.51
CA PHE A 1037 18.14 19.61 4.57
C PHE A 1037 18.23 18.50 5.61
#